data_AF-A0A940TMX2-F1
#
_entry.id   AF-A0A940TMX2-F1
#
_cell.length_a   1.000
_cell.length_b   1.000
_cell.length_c   1.000
_cell.angle_alpha   90.00
_cell.angle_beta   90.00
_cell.angle_gamma   90.00
#
_symmetry.space_group_name_H-M   'P 1'
#
loop_
_entity.id
_entity.type
_entity.pdbx_description
1 polymer ?
#
loop_
_entity_poly.entity_id
_entity_poly.type
_entity_poly.pdbx_seq_one_letter_code
_entity_poly.pdbx_strand_id
1 'polypeptide(L)'
;MHRKPRKKIEEGSVMRRNTDGSSKILKGCLFAFFVLLTLVFQASADAFTLSVVDEKGTPVRGFRWLVEEDTTNVVTPGTFSARTLGVNIHGTYAPVAMKGRSNTNAARINVSPAKRWLVSVLPDGAAADGSPRFTGSGKLVEVGATSVRVVVNTAPIPTAQISVFIFNDTQPINNAPDLTESGLPDFSILLFDQLGQMSQDAFGNQLGTEYARNPDGSFQFNADGTPVIKTRGNGEIVTCTQAEADAFNTWLAAVPLNYSTMPKECRKAGEALIKYIPPGKYGTRAVPPHGQTWIQTSTIEGTPGIDSWVKAREPNRLVEFGPALYHVFIGFIQPFDNLGALRALQPGAPTATVTGNVRKVHSTKSQFGITPGPLAGECWIGINALEGGTNVGYYAAPCNADSTFTVTGLPPGTYQLVVWDFPLDNIFYFTTFIVDALGTSVNLTDQVLVNSWFGNLKGTVFYDTNQNGYRDCVTAACDNVALDEVGIPSQNINLRWRDGSIYQATATTLNGEYALNEAFPLFRNYIIEVDFARLKATGATIIVDDGGAVNPNPPFDGELNPQPQFCTASDIAGGTIADYGADKLAGTADDVLCTTVGQSIIHPFRNDNLARLEQGLVLLEATTIYADQTNIIDWGKADYQPGEHGGITGVAVYNTTRAENDPQLAATDPWEPGIPRVQFNLYADWNSDGIIDDADGNGGWAQGGRKGPEDIDRNGNGRFDRGDALNVTWSDSWDDNMPTGCQGPTQFVFGQPIRDCSETLLTWNTVRPGVFD
;
A
#
# COMPACT_ATOMS: atom_id res chain seq x y z
N MET A 1 80.04 16.11 -36.43
CA MET A 1 80.77 17.08 -35.57
C MET A 1 80.62 16.62 -34.12
N HIS A 2 81.56 15.78 -33.68
CA HIS A 2 82.54 16.04 -32.60
C HIS A 2 81.94 15.86 -31.20
N ARG A 3 82.43 14.99 -30.31
CA ARG A 3 83.43 13.91 -30.32
C ARG A 3 83.30 13.27 -28.92
N LYS A 4 83.18 11.95 -28.78
CA LYS A 4 83.56 11.26 -27.52
C LYS A 4 85.09 11.26 -27.40
N PRO A 5 85.65 11.21 -26.17
CA PRO A 5 86.51 10.07 -25.79
C PRO A 5 86.22 9.58 -24.34
N ARG A 6 86.10 8.27 -24.06
CA ARG A 6 87.13 7.23 -23.75
C ARG A 6 87.79 7.40 -22.36
N LYS A 7 87.54 6.48 -21.40
CA LYS A 7 88.34 5.28 -20.98
C LYS A 7 88.95 5.57 -19.57
N LYS A 8 89.27 4.68 -18.64
CA LYS A 8 89.36 3.21 -18.39
C LYS A 8 89.62 3.08 -16.84
N ILE A 9 89.07 2.10 -16.09
CA ILE A 9 89.74 0.89 -15.50
C ILE A 9 90.79 1.23 -14.40
N GLU A 10 90.90 0.68 -13.17
CA GLU A 10 90.97 -0.71 -12.61
C GLU A 10 90.88 -0.60 -11.04
N GLU A 11 90.15 -1.45 -10.31
CA GLU A 11 90.57 -2.60 -9.46
C GLU A 11 91.20 -2.35 -8.07
N GLY A 12 90.75 -3.15 -7.08
CA GLY A 12 91.32 -3.33 -5.73
C GLY A 12 90.25 -3.64 -4.66
N SER A 13 89.71 -4.87 -4.54
CA SER A 13 90.19 -6.01 -3.73
C SER A 13 89.96 -5.92 -2.20
N VAL A 14 89.03 -6.78 -1.71
CA VAL A 14 89.07 -7.57 -0.44
C VAL A 14 88.95 -6.78 0.90
N MET A 15 88.15 -7.09 1.93
CA MET A 15 87.70 -8.34 2.56
C MET A 15 86.45 -8.08 3.44
N ARG A 16 85.59 -9.08 3.61
CA ARG A 16 84.48 -9.12 4.57
C ARG A 16 84.95 -8.98 6.02
N ARG A 17 84.15 -8.31 6.86
CA ARG A 17 83.79 -8.80 8.21
C ARG A 17 82.38 -8.33 8.60
N ASN A 18 81.51 -9.32 8.79
CA ASN A 18 80.19 -9.20 9.40
C ASN A 18 80.34 -8.83 10.87
N THR A 19 79.60 -7.79 11.27
CA THR A 19 78.93 -7.54 12.56
C THR A 19 78.29 -6.16 12.32
N ASP A 20 76.98 -5.98 12.27
CA ASP A 20 76.17 -5.98 13.47
C ASP A 20 74.67 -6.01 13.07
N GLY A 21 74.03 -7.17 13.27
CA GLY A 21 72.62 -7.44 12.97
C GLY A 21 71.66 -7.00 14.07
N SER A 22 72.15 -6.32 15.09
CA SER A 22 71.40 -6.00 16.32
C SER A 22 70.41 -4.83 16.17
N SER A 23 70.66 -3.86 15.28
CA SER A 23 69.78 -2.68 15.10
C SER A 23 68.54 -2.94 14.23
N LYS A 24 68.64 -3.85 13.25
CA LYS A 24 67.53 -4.16 12.32
C LYS A 24 66.51 -5.12 12.93
N ILE A 25 66.96 -6.05 13.78
CA ILE A 25 66.09 -6.99 14.48
C ILE A 25 65.28 -6.27 15.55
N LEU A 26 65.85 -5.32 16.28
CA LEU A 26 65.12 -4.56 17.30
C LEU A 26 64.04 -3.63 16.70
N LYS A 27 64.31 -3.02 15.54
CA LYS A 27 63.31 -2.20 14.79
C LYS A 27 62.25 -3.06 14.10
N GLY A 28 62.63 -4.23 13.57
CA GLY A 28 61.69 -5.20 13.00
C GLY A 28 60.77 -5.81 14.06
N CYS A 29 61.31 -6.12 15.24
CA CYS A 29 60.52 -6.62 16.37
C CYS A 29 59.64 -5.53 16.98
N LEU A 30 60.07 -4.27 17.09
CA LEU A 30 59.18 -3.19 17.56
C LEU A 30 58.04 -2.89 16.56
N PHE A 31 58.31 -2.95 15.25
CA PHE A 31 57.30 -2.76 14.22
C PHE A 31 56.33 -3.94 14.14
N ALA A 32 56.83 -5.18 14.23
CA ALA A 32 56.00 -6.38 14.31
C ALA A 32 55.20 -6.45 15.63
N PHE A 33 55.75 -5.97 16.75
CA PHE A 33 55.04 -5.87 18.02
C PHE A 33 53.99 -4.77 17.99
N PHE A 34 54.24 -3.63 17.33
CA PHE A 34 53.21 -2.59 17.11
C PHE A 34 52.10 -3.06 16.16
N VAL A 35 52.45 -3.78 15.09
CA VAL A 35 51.49 -4.36 14.14
C VAL A 35 50.71 -5.53 14.76
N LEU A 36 51.33 -6.35 15.63
CA LEU A 36 50.60 -7.35 16.43
C LEU A 36 49.71 -6.69 17.50
N LEU A 37 50.13 -5.60 18.13
CA LEU A 37 49.31 -4.89 19.14
C LEU A 37 48.11 -4.18 18.49
N THR A 38 48.25 -3.69 17.25
CA THR A 38 47.13 -3.13 16.48
C THR A 38 46.22 -4.19 15.87
N LEU A 39 46.73 -5.40 15.57
CA LEU A 39 45.93 -6.54 15.12
C LEU A 39 45.22 -7.29 16.26
N VAL A 40 45.65 -7.13 17.52
CA VAL A 40 45.05 -7.80 18.70
C VAL A 40 44.06 -6.91 19.47
N PHE A 41 43.88 -5.64 19.07
CA PHE A 41 42.83 -4.75 19.60
C PHE A 41 41.99 -4.06 18.51
N GLN A 42 41.59 -4.80 17.47
CA GLN A 42 40.25 -4.55 16.91
C GLN A 42 39.22 -5.20 17.82
N ALA A 43 39.16 -4.74 19.08
CA ALA A 43 37.93 -4.87 19.83
C ALA A 43 36.92 -4.04 19.05
N SER A 44 35.93 -4.70 18.46
CA SER A 44 34.73 -4.04 17.98
C SER A 44 34.26 -3.13 19.12
N ALA A 45 34.38 -1.81 18.95
CA ALA A 45 33.89 -0.90 19.96
C ALA A 45 32.38 -1.13 20.07
N ASP A 46 31.89 -1.50 21.25
CA ASP A 46 30.45 -1.53 21.54
C ASP A 46 29.84 -0.24 20.99
N ALA A 47 28.91 -0.33 20.02
CA ALA A 47 28.33 0.87 19.43
C ALA A 47 27.57 1.65 20.51
N PHE A 48 26.71 0.95 21.26
CA PHE A 48 25.94 1.56 22.33
C PHE A 48 25.57 0.61 23.47
N THR A 49 25.30 1.19 24.64
CA THR A 49 24.62 0.52 25.74
C THR A 49 23.11 0.77 25.63
N LEU A 50 22.35 -0.30 25.43
CA LEU A 50 20.90 -0.30 25.49
C LEU A 50 20.45 -0.34 26.96
N SER A 51 19.49 0.50 27.34
CA SER A 51 18.85 0.49 28.66
C SER A 51 17.33 0.50 28.51
N VAL A 52 16.65 -0.31 29.33
CA VAL A 52 15.18 -0.47 29.28
C VAL A 52 14.59 -0.01 30.61
N VAL A 53 13.57 0.84 30.52
CA VAL A 53 12.87 1.38 31.69
C VAL A 53 11.36 1.48 31.45
N ASP A 54 10.59 1.58 32.53
CA ASP A 54 9.15 1.84 32.48
C ASP A 54 8.85 3.33 32.18
N GLU A 55 7.56 3.67 32.08
CA GLU A 55 7.08 5.03 31.87
C GLU A 55 7.48 6.04 32.97
N LYS A 56 7.90 5.57 34.15
CA LYS A 56 8.40 6.39 35.28
C LYS A 56 9.93 6.48 35.32
N GLY A 57 10.62 5.78 34.43
CA GLY A 57 12.08 5.69 34.40
C GLY A 57 12.68 4.61 35.30
N THR A 58 11.86 3.74 35.89
CA THR A 58 12.31 2.60 36.69
C THR A 58 12.96 1.54 35.79
N PRO A 59 14.12 0.98 36.15
CA PRO A 59 14.75 -0.11 35.42
C PRO A 59 13.84 -1.34 35.23
N VAL A 60 13.67 -1.79 33.99
CA VAL A 60 12.97 -3.05 33.65
C VAL A 60 14.01 -4.13 33.37
N ARG A 61 14.03 -5.19 34.17
CA ARG A 61 15.01 -6.28 34.07
C ARG A 61 14.46 -7.45 33.27
N GLY A 62 15.29 -8.07 32.44
CA GLY A 62 14.89 -9.24 31.65
C GLY A 62 14.18 -8.82 30.36
N PHE A 63 14.87 -8.90 29.22
CA PHE A 63 14.28 -8.57 27.92
C PHE A 63 15.05 -9.20 26.77
N ARG A 64 14.34 -9.50 25.69
CA ARG A 64 14.91 -9.79 24.37
C ARG A 64 15.03 -8.50 23.57
N TRP A 65 16.01 -8.45 22.68
CA TRP A 65 16.22 -7.31 21.80
C TRP A 65 16.62 -7.76 20.40
N LEU A 66 16.28 -6.93 19.43
CA LEU A 66 16.58 -7.06 18.00
C LEU A 66 17.15 -5.73 17.52
N VAL A 67 18.21 -5.77 16.71
CA VAL A 67 18.83 -4.60 16.09
C VAL A 67 18.85 -4.80 14.59
N GLU A 68 18.25 -3.85 13.89
CA GLU A 68 18.05 -3.84 12.44
C GLU A 68 18.74 -2.63 11.84
N GLU A 69 19.36 -2.77 10.67
CA GLU A 69 19.93 -1.63 9.95
C GLU A 69 18.80 -0.69 9.54
N ASP A 70 18.97 0.60 9.83
CA ASP A 70 17.99 1.59 9.43
C ASP A 70 18.16 1.94 7.94
N THR A 71 17.24 1.46 7.13
CA THR A 71 17.16 1.72 5.68
C THR A 71 16.25 2.92 5.36
N THR A 72 15.85 3.71 6.36
CA THR A 72 15.06 4.92 6.12
C THR A 72 15.89 6.00 5.43
N ASN A 73 15.35 6.57 4.36
CA ASN A 73 15.90 7.80 3.77
C ASN A 73 15.86 8.96 4.78
N VAL A 74 17.04 9.49 5.15
CA VAL A 74 17.18 10.56 6.14
C VAL A 74 17.27 11.92 5.45
N VAL A 75 16.43 12.86 5.88
CA VAL A 75 16.49 14.26 5.44
C VAL A 75 17.01 15.14 6.58
N THR A 76 18.13 15.81 6.34
CA THR A 76 18.69 16.80 7.27
C THR A 76 18.07 18.17 7.03
N PRO A 77 17.32 18.76 7.99
CA PRO A 77 16.74 20.09 7.83
C PRO A 77 17.80 21.15 7.45
N GLY A 78 17.46 22.02 6.51
CA GLY A 78 18.34 23.09 6.03
C GLY A 78 19.47 22.64 5.07
N THR A 79 19.60 21.34 4.79
CA THR A 79 20.56 20.84 3.80
C THR A 79 19.85 20.58 2.47
N PHE A 80 20.28 21.26 1.41
CA PHE A 80 19.75 21.01 0.06
C PHE A 80 20.29 19.69 -0.48
N SER A 81 19.39 18.78 -0.82
CA SER A 81 19.71 17.45 -1.36
C SER A 81 18.64 17.03 -2.36
N ALA A 82 19.05 16.35 -3.43
CA ALA A 82 18.13 15.71 -4.37
C ALA A 82 17.42 14.50 -3.74
N ARG A 83 17.97 13.95 -2.65
CA ARG A 83 17.42 12.82 -1.91
C ARG A 83 16.39 13.27 -0.86
N THR A 84 15.25 13.77 -1.32
CA THR A 84 14.14 14.18 -0.44
C THR A 84 13.15 13.04 -0.22
N LEU A 85 12.37 13.07 0.86
CA LEU A 85 11.31 12.07 1.12
C LEU A 85 10.22 12.04 0.04
N GLY A 86 10.08 13.12 -0.73
CA GLY A 86 9.09 13.21 -1.81
C GLY A 86 9.48 12.43 -3.06
N VAL A 87 10.77 12.13 -3.26
CA VAL A 87 11.27 11.43 -4.48
C VAL A 87 12.20 10.25 -4.16
N ASN A 88 12.50 10.02 -2.88
CA ASN A 88 13.28 8.89 -2.39
C ASN A 88 12.62 8.35 -1.13
N ILE A 89 12.15 7.11 -1.21
CA ILE A 89 11.35 6.47 -0.17
C ILE A 89 12.27 5.60 0.69
N HIS A 90 11.85 5.30 1.92
CA HIS A 90 12.52 4.32 2.76
C HIS A 90 12.64 2.97 2.03
N GLY A 91 13.71 2.23 2.32
CA GLY A 91 13.84 0.85 1.86
C GLY A 91 12.67 -0.01 2.34
N THR A 92 12.37 -1.06 1.60
CA THR A 92 11.22 -1.95 1.86
C THR A 92 11.45 -2.88 3.04
N TYR A 93 12.70 -3.10 3.42
CA TYR A 93 13.08 -3.97 4.53
C TYR A 93 14.20 -3.36 5.38
N ALA A 94 14.31 -3.83 6.63
CA ALA A 94 15.40 -3.48 7.54
C ALA A 94 16.15 -4.77 7.95
N PRO A 95 17.37 -5.03 7.44
CA PRO A 95 18.06 -6.29 7.72
C PRO A 95 18.43 -6.41 9.18
N VAL A 96 18.12 -7.57 9.77
CA VAL A 96 18.55 -7.92 11.12
C VAL A 96 20.07 -8.03 11.16
N ALA A 97 20.72 -7.16 11.92
CA ALA A 97 22.15 -7.21 12.16
C ALA A 97 22.49 -8.10 13.36
N MET A 98 21.71 -8.00 14.44
CA MET A 98 21.96 -8.75 15.67
C MET A 98 20.70 -8.90 16.50
N LYS A 99 20.61 -9.98 17.28
CA LYS A 99 19.59 -10.18 18.31
C LYS A 99 20.21 -10.76 19.57
N GLY A 100 19.53 -10.59 20.70
CA GLY A 100 19.98 -11.17 21.95
C GLY A 100 18.98 -11.03 23.08
N ARG A 101 19.46 -11.33 24.29
CA ARG A 101 18.70 -11.24 25.53
C ARG A 101 19.58 -10.67 26.64
N SER A 102 19.00 -9.92 27.55
CA SER A 102 19.62 -9.51 28.80
C SER A 102 18.77 -9.93 29.98
N ASN A 103 19.42 -10.39 31.06
CA ASN A 103 18.77 -10.64 32.36
C ASN A 103 18.74 -9.39 33.25
N THR A 104 19.41 -8.31 32.84
CA THR A 104 19.42 -7.02 33.57
C THR A 104 18.52 -6.02 32.85
N ASN A 105 18.61 -4.74 33.20
CA ASN A 105 17.94 -3.65 32.47
C ASN A 105 18.79 -3.04 31.36
N ALA A 106 19.96 -3.63 31.06
CA ALA A 106 20.86 -3.14 30.04
C ALA A 106 21.49 -4.24 29.19
N ALA A 107 21.87 -3.92 27.97
CA ALA A 107 22.63 -4.79 27.06
C ALA A 107 23.71 -3.99 26.32
N ARG A 108 24.86 -4.61 26.04
CA ARG A 108 25.89 -4.04 25.17
C ARG A 108 25.65 -4.52 23.75
N ILE A 109 25.56 -3.59 22.81
CA ILE A 109 25.26 -3.88 21.41
C ILE A 109 26.49 -3.60 20.57
N ASN A 110 26.95 -4.62 19.85
CA ASN A 110 28.15 -4.57 19.03
C ASN A 110 27.79 -4.54 17.53
N VAL A 111 27.40 -3.36 17.05
CA VAL A 111 27.13 -3.06 15.64
C VAL A 111 28.04 -1.93 15.16
N SER A 112 28.02 -1.57 13.87
CA SER A 112 28.85 -0.45 13.40
C SER A 112 28.37 0.89 13.97
N PRO A 113 29.22 1.70 14.62
CA PRO A 113 28.82 3.03 15.10
C PRO A 113 28.68 4.05 13.95
N ALA A 114 29.10 3.71 12.73
CA ALA A 114 29.04 4.57 11.55
C ALA A 114 27.69 4.52 10.83
N LYS A 115 26.76 3.65 11.25
CA LYS A 115 25.43 3.49 10.68
C LYS A 115 24.34 3.88 11.68
N ARG A 116 23.13 4.09 11.17
CA ARG A 116 21.91 4.17 11.98
C ARG A 116 21.31 2.79 12.16
N TRP A 117 20.62 2.59 13.27
CA TRP A 117 19.98 1.32 13.59
C TRP A 117 18.60 1.53 14.18
N LEU A 118 17.72 0.56 14.00
CA LEU A 118 16.49 0.42 14.77
C LEU A 118 16.74 -0.63 15.85
N VAL A 119 16.37 -0.34 17.09
CA VAL A 119 16.39 -1.34 18.17
C VAL A 119 14.99 -1.59 18.67
N SER A 120 14.58 -2.85 18.65
CA SER A 120 13.31 -3.33 19.18
C SER A 120 13.57 -4.14 20.45
N VAL A 121 12.77 -3.93 21.48
CA VAL A 121 12.87 -4.55 22.80
C VAL A 121 11.54 -5.19 23.16
N LEU A 122 11.62 -6.43 23.61
CA LEU A 122 10.49 -7.14 24.18
C LEU A 122 10.87 -7.63 25.58
N PRO A 123 10.38 -6.96 26.64
CA PRO A 123 10.56 -7.42 28.02
C PRO A 123 10.08 -8.85 28.20
N ASP A 124 10.70 -9.57 29.12
CA ASP A 124 10.21 -10.89 29.51
C ASP A 124 8.79 -10.73 30.08
N GLY A 125 7.88 -11.67 29.76
CA GLY A 125 6.55 -11.69 30.38
C GLY A 125 6.66 -11.79 31.91
N ALA A 126 5.64 -11.34 32.64
CA ALA A 126 5.66 -11.35 34.11
C ALA A 126 6.18 -12.68 34.64
N ALA A 127 7.18 -12.62 35.53
CA ALA A 127 7.58 -13.79 36.28
C ALA A 127 6.39 -14.22 37.16
N ALA A 128 6.36 -15.49 37.57
CA ALA A 128 5.33 -16.03 38.47
C ALA A 128 5.25 -15.32 39.84
N ASP A 129 6.10 -14.30 40.07
CA ASP A 129 6.24 -13.50 41.28
C ASP A 129 5.34 -12.24 41.32
N GLY A 130 4.54 -11.99 40.27
CA GLY A 130 3.62 -10.85 40.23
C GLY A 130 4.24 -9.53 39.76
N SER A 131 5.44 -9.56 39.16
CA SER A 131 6.03 -8.41 38.48
C SER A 131 5.14 -7.86 37.35
N PRO A 132 5.18 -6.53 37.08
CA PRO A 132 4.37 -5.93 36.03
C PRO A 132 4.72 -6.51 34.65
N ARG A 133 3.70 -6.72 33.81
CA ARG A 133 3.92 -7.00 32.38
C ARG A 133 4.19 -5.69 31.67
N PHE A 134 5.04 -5.73 30.65
CA PHE A 134 5.35 -4.56 29.83
C PHE A 134 5.08 -4.84 28.36
N THR A 135 4.75 -3.80 27.59
CA THR A 135 4.68 -3.88 26.13
C THR A 135 6.06 -4.03 25.50
N GLY A 136 6.10 -4.51 24.26
CA GLY A 136 7.25 -4.24 23.40
C GLY A 136 7.38 -2.74 23.10
N SER A 137 8.60 -2.30 22.79
CA SER A 137 8.90 -0.92 22.37
C SER A 137 10.20 -0.89 21.57
N GLY A 138 10.50 0.23 20.93
CA GLY A 138 11.72 0.38 20.14
C GLY A 138 12.23 1.81 20.10
N LYS A 139 13.41 1.98 19.50
CA LYS A 139 14.02 3.29 19.33
C LYS A 139 14.96 3.31 18.13
N LEU A 140 15.01 4.47 17.47
CA LEU A 140 16.04 4.80 16.50
C LEU A 140 17.37 5.10 17.21
N VAL A 141 18.45 4.52 16.70
CA VAL A 141 19.83 4.70 17.13
C VAL A 141 20.56 5.54 16.09
N GLU A 142 20.89 6.78 16.45
CA GLU A 142 21.62 7.69 15.58
C GLU A 142 23.10 7.29 15.44
N VAL A 143 23.75 7.76 14.38
CA VAL A 143 25.19 7.55 14.14
C VAL A 143 26.00 8.03 15.35
N GLY A 144 26.89 7.17 15.85
CA GLY A 144 27.77 7.46 16.99
C GLY A 144 27.08 7.53 18.35
N ALA A 145 25.78 7.20 18.46
CA ALA A 145 25.11 7.12 19.76
C ALA A 145 25.78 6.05 20.63
N THR A 146 26.12 6.39 21.88
CA THR A 146 26.78 5.47 22.83
C THR A 146 25.85 4.93 23.92
N SER A 147 24.66 5.52 24.07
CA SER A 147 23.64 5.14 25.04
C SER A 147 22.25 5.30 24.44
N VAL A 148 21.46 4.24 24.49
CA VAL A 148 20.10 4.19 23.96
C VAL A 148 19.15 3.75 25.06
N ARG A 149 18.19 4.61 25.39
CA ARG A 149 17.14 4.32 26.39
C ARG A 149 15.82 4.03 25.68
N VAL A 150 15.29 2.82 25.87
CA VAL A 150 13.96 2.39 25.41
C VAL A 150 12.99 2.43 26.60
N VAL A 151 11.82 3.03 26.38
CA VAL A 151 10.74 3.10 27.37
C VAL A 151 9.67 2.10 26.98
N VAL A 152 9.31 1.21 27.90
CA VAL A 152 8.22 0.23 27.74
C VAL A 152 7.06 0.60 28.65
N ASN A 153 5.83 0.31 28.24
CA ASN A 153 4.64 0.68 29.00
C ASN A 153 4.12 -0.49 29.81
N THR A 154 3.71 -0.26 31.05
CA THR A 154 3.06 -1.27 31.89
C THR A 154 1.72 -1.74 31.27
N ALA A 155 1.51 -3.04 31.22
CA ALA A 155 0.25 -3.68 30.81
C ALA A 155 -0.64 -4.01 32.04
N PRO A 156 -1.98 -4.04 31.89
CA PRO A 156 -2.74 -3.89 30.64
C PRO A 156 -2.77 -2.45 30.14
N ILE A 157 -2.72 -2.27 28.82
CA ILE A 157 -2.89 -0.96 28.20
C ILE A 157 -4.36 -0.52 28.38
N PRO A 158 -4.63 0.71 28.83
CA PRO A 158 -6.01 1.20 28.90
C PRO A 158 -6.68 1.16 27.53
N THR A 159 -7.97 0.81 27.51
CA THR A 159 -8.77 0.79 26.28
C THR A 159 -8.97 2.19 25.69
N ALA A 160 -9.38 2.24 24.43
CA ALA A 160 -9.80 3.41 23.69
C ALA A 160 -11.31 3.37 23.40
N GLN A 161 -11.81 4.40 22.73
CA GLN A 161 -13.20 4.52 22.28
C GLN A 161 -13.30 5.43 21.05
N ILE A 162 -14.33 5.25 20.24
CA ILE A 162 -14.63 6.04 19.02
C ILE A 162 -16.05 6.56 19.12
N SER A 163 -16.22 7.88 19.00
CA SER A 163 -17.54 8.50 18.89
C SER A 163 -17.96 8.66 17.43
N VAL A 164 -19.18 8.23 17.14
CA VAL A 164 -19.77 8.20 15.80
C VAL A 164 -21.03 9.06 15.79
N PHE A 165 -21.24 9.83 14.72
CA PHE A 165 -22.48 10.56 14.47
C PHE A 165 -23.02 10.32 13.07
N ILE A 166 -24.21 9.73 12.99
CA ILE A 166 -24.92 9.51 11.73
C ILE A 166 -26.04 10.54 11.59
N PHE A 167 -26.11 11.21 10.43
CA PHE A 167 -26.99 12.36 10.24
C PHE A 167 -27.61 12.42 8.84
N ASN A 168 -28.72 13.15 8.73
CA ASN A 168 -29.46 13.33 7.49
C ASN A 168 -28.96 14.55 6.70
N ASP A 169 -27.90 14.38 5.90
CA ASP A 169 -27.17 15.44 5.19
C ASP A 169 -28.04 16.27 4.23
N THR A 170 -28.71 17.29 4.76
CA THR A 170 -29.73 18.10 4.07
C THR A 170 -29.70 19.58 4.46
N GLN A 171 -28.84 20.01 5.38
CA GLN A 171 -28.84 21.34 6.00
C GLN A 171 -27.48 22.07 5.94
N PRO A 172 -26.85 22.29 4.76
CA PRO A 172 -27.16 21.86 3.40
C PRO A 172 -26.63 20.45 3.08
N ILE A 173 -26.91 19.93 1.87
CA ILE A 173 -26.26 18.70 1.38
C ILE A 173 -24.77 19.02 1.11
N ASN A 174 -23.85 18.53 1.95
CA ASN A 174 -22.44 18.92 1.84
C ASN A 174 -21.41 17.90 2.36
N ASN A 175 -21.80 16.64 2.65
CA ASN A 175 -20.95 15.58 3.20
C ASN A 175 -20.47 15.87 4.66
N ALA A 176 -20.87 16.97 5.29
CA ALA A 176 -20.42 17.37 6.62
C ALA A 176 -21.58 17.57 7.61
N PRO A 177 -21.38 17.33 8.92
CA PRO A 177 -22.42 17.57 9.91
C PRO A 177 -22.53 19.07 10.22
N ASP A 178 -23.69 19.66 9.91
CA ASP A 178 -24.04 21.02 10.33
C ASP A 178 -24.77 21.04 11.69
N LEU A 179 -24.76 22.20 12.36
CA LEU A 179 -25.33 22.36 13.71
C LEU A 179 -26.81 21.97 13.79
N THR A 180 -27.57 22.23 12.72
CA THR A 180 -29.00 21.97 12.63
C THR A 180 -29.34 20.57 12.12
N GLU A 181 -28.33 19.74 11.85
CA GLU A 181 -28.59 18.43 11.25
C GLU A 181 -29.35 17.49 12.16
N SER A 182 -30.26 16.72 11.58
CA SER A 182 -30.99 15.70 12.32
C SER A 182 -30.16 14.42 12.38
N GLY A 183 -29.97 13.88 13.58
CA GLY A 183 -29.29 12.60 13.74
C GLY A 183 -30.20 11.43 13.40
N LEU A 184 -29.64 10.38 12.79
CA LEU A 184 -30.39 9.23 12.29
C LEU A 184 -30.27 8.03 13.27
N PRO A 185 -31.36 7.65 13.95
CA PRO A 185 -31.34 6.54 14.91
C PRO A 185 -31.32 5.18 14.20
N ASP A 186 -31.00 4.14 14.98
CA ASP A 186 -31.08 2.73 14.59
C ASP A 186 -30.17 2.30 13.42
N PHE A 187 -29.15 3.09 13.08
CA PHE A 187 -28.09 2.68 12.14
C PHE A 187 -27.11 1.73 12.83
N SER A 188 -26.80 0.60 12.20
CA SER A 188 -25.82 -0.35 12.69
C SER A 188 -24.41 0.10 12.31
N ILE A 189 -23.51 0.09 13.27
CA ILE A 189 -22.12 0.53 13.13
C ILE A 189 -21.21 -0.69 13.12
N LEU A 190 -20.49 -0.85 12.01
CA LEU A 190 -19.49 -1.89 11.80
C LEU A 190 -18.10 -1.30 11.98
N LEU A 191 -17.27 -1.98 12.76
CA LEU A 191 -15.88 -1.59 13.02
C LEU A 191 -14.94 -2.57 12.34
N PHE A 192 -13.90 -2.06 11.69
CA PHE A 192 -12.88 -2.82 11.00
C PHE A 192 -11.50 -2.45 11.53
N ASP A 193 -10.65 -3.44 11.75
CA ASP A 193 -9.21 -3.24 11.87
C ASP A 193 -8.50 -3.78 10.63
N GLN A 194 -7.18 -3.90 10.67
CA GLN A 194 -6.38 -4.40 9.53
C GLN A 194 -6.68 -5.86 9.17
N LEU A 195 -7.30 -6.64 10.07
CA LEU A 195 -7.67 -8.04 9.86
C LEU A 195 -9.14 -8.20 9.44
N GLY A 196 -9.87 -7.09 9.31
CA GLY A 196 -11.26 -7.07 8.87
C GLY A 196 -12.22 -6.68 9.98
N GLN A 197 -13.47 -7.15 9.87
CA GLN A 197 -14.53 -6.71 10.78
C GLN A 197 -14.32 -7.24 12.21
N MET A 198 -14.28 -6.33 13.16
CA MET A 198 -14.26 -6.65 14.58
C MET A 198 -15.66 -6.96 15.10
N SER A 199 -15.77 -8.01 15.92
CA SER A 199 -17.00 -8.36 16.64
C SER A 199 -16.83 -8.38 18.16
N GLN A 200 -15.60 -8.19 18.65
CA GLN A 200 -15.24 -8.28 20.06
C GLN A 200 -14.51 -7.03 20.55
N ASP A 201 -14.62 -6.75 21.85
CA ASP A 201 -13.86 -5.73 22.55
C ASP A 201 -12.50 -6.25 23.04
N ALA A 202 -11.70 -5.39 23.68
CA ALA A 202 -10.37 -5.71 24.18
C ALA A 202 -10.35 -6.80 25.28
N PHE A 203 -11.51 -7.20 25.81
CA PHE A 203 -11.64 -8.25 26.82
C PHE A 203 -12.16 -9.57 26.23
N GLY A 204 -12.35 -9.65 24.92
CA GLY A 204 -12.85 -10.85 24.22
C GLY A 204 -14.36 -11.03 24.33
N ASN A 205 -15.11 -10.02 24.77
CA ASN A 205 -16.57 -10.04 24.78
C ASN A 205 -17.11 -9.37 23.52
N GLN A 206 -18.34 -9.70 23.11
CA GLN A 206 -18.95 -9.07 21.94
C GLN A 206 -19.02 -7.54 22.09
N LEU A 207 -18.80 -6.81 20.99
CA LEU A 207 -18.98 -5.36 20.95
C LEU A 207 -20.38 -4.97 21.48
N GLY A 208 -20.45 -3.84 22.17
CA GLY A 208 -21.65 -3.38 22.87
C GLY A 208 -21.79 -3.92 24.31
N THR A 209 -20.84 -4.72 24.78
CA THR A 209 -20.82 -5.18 26.19
C THR A 209 -20.65 -4.01 27.15
N GLU A 210 -21.54 -3.94 28.15
CA GLU A 210 -21.46 -3.00 29.26
C GLU A 210 -20.88 -3.67 30.49
N TYR A 211 -19.95 -2.98 31.15
CA TYR A 211 -19.30 -3.45 32.36
C TYR A 211 -19.81 -2.72 33.60
N ALA A 212 -19.92 -3.45 34.71
CA ALA A 212 -20.43 -2.94 35.97
C ALA A 212 -19.48 -1.90 36.56
N ARG A 213 -20.08 -0.80 37.06
CA ARG A 213 -19.37 0.31 37.69
C ARG A 213 -19.93 0.57 39.08
N ASN A 214 -19.05 0.98 39.99
CA ASN A 214 -19.43 1.53 41.28
C ASN A 214 -20.05 2.93 41.11
N PRO A 215 -20.78 3.45 42.12
CA PRO A 215 -21.37 4.78 42.03
C PRO A 215 -20.37 5.91 41.72
N ASP A 216 -19.10 5.75 42.08
CA ASP A 216 -18.01 6.69 41.82
C ASP A 216 -17.43 6.63 40.39
N GLY A 217 -17.90 5.70 39.56
CA GLY A 217 -17.47 5.51 38.18
C GLY A 217 -16.33 4.52 37.98
N SER A 218 -15.74 3.99 39.06
CA SER A 218 -14.74 2.93 38.98
C SER A 218 -15.35 1.60 38.50
N PHE A 219 -14.60 0.82 37.72
CA PHE A 219 -15.04 -0.51 37.28
C PHE A 219 -14.97 -1.54 38.40
N GLN A 220 -15.92 -2.47 38.38
CA GLN A 220 -15.86 -3.69 39.19
C GLN A 220 -15.06 -4.76 38.44
N PHE A 221 -14.21 -5.48 39.15
CA PHE A 221 -13.35 -6.52 38.58
C PHE A 221 -13.59 -7.88 39.28
N ASN A 222 -13.48 -8.95 38.50
CA ASN A 222 -13.43 -10.33 38.97
C ASN A 222 -12.07 -10.60 39.65
N ALA A 223 -11.96 -11.76 40.32
CA ALA A 223 -10.72 -12.17 40.99
C ALA A 223 -9.53 -12.39 40.02
N ASP A 224 -9.81 -12.64 38.74
CA ASP A 224 -8.81 -12.78 37.67
C ASP A 224 -8.40 -11.44 37.03
N GLY A 225 -8.94 -10.31 37.50
CA GLY A 225 -8.65 -8.98 36.99
C GLY A 225 -9.45 -8.57 35.74
N THR A 226 -10.38 -9.41 35.27
CA THR A 226 -11.31 -9.04 34.18
C THR A 226 -12.46 -8.18 34.70
N PRO A 227 -12.99 -7.23 33.91
CA PRO A 227 -14.13 -6.42 34.34
C PRO A 227 -15.42 -7.26 34.45
N VAL A 228 -16.24 -6.97 35.45
CA VAL A 228 -17.54 -7.62 35.66
C VAL A 228 -18.52 -7.16 34.59
N ILE A 229 -19.14 -8.10 33.86
CA ILE A 229 -20.15 -7.78 32.85
C ILE A 229 -21.46 -7.39 33.53
N LYS A 230 -22.01 -6.22 33.17
CA LYS A 230 -23.36 -5.77 33.55
C LYS A 230 -24.39 -6.29 32.54
N THR A 231 -24.11 -6.06 31.26
CA THR A 231 -24.98 -6.46 30.13
C THR A 231 -24.07 -6.96 29.01
N ARG A 232 -24.33 -8.17 28.49
CA ARG A 232 -23.59 -8.65 27.32
C ARG A 232 -24.04 -7.90 26.08
N GLY A 233 -23.07 -7.48 25.26
CA GLY A 233 -23.32 -7.00 23.91
C GLY A 233 -23.78 -8.15 23.01
N ASN A 234 -24.32 -7.79 21.86
CA ASN A 234 -24.73 -8.70 20.79
C ASN A 234 -23.80 -8.62 19.56
N GLY A 235 -22.71 -7.85 19.64
CA GLY A 235 -21.78 -7.62 18.54
C GLY A 235 -22.19 -6.48 17.60
N GLU A 236 -23.32 -5.83 17.87
CA GLU A 236 -23.87 -4.75 17.06
C GLU A 236 -23.89 -3.45 17.87
N ILE A 237 -23.25 -2.42 17.34
CA ILE A 237 -23.37 -1.06 17.89
C ILE A 237 -24.43 -0.33 17.07
N VAL A 238 -25.45 0.23 17.71
CA VAL A 238 -26.52 0.99 17.01
C VAL A 238 -26.57 2.42 17.48
N THR A 239 -26.84 3.35 16.56
CA THR A 239 -27.04 4.77 16.90
C THR A 239 -28.24 4.97 17.81
N CYS A 240 -28.17 5.96 18.69
CA CYS A 240 -29.20 6.19 19.67
C CYS A 240 -30.50 6.71 19.06
N THR A 241 -31.61 6.27 19.63
CA THR A 241 -32.92 6.92 19.47
C THR A 241 -32.98 8.22 20.28
N GLN A 242 -33.94 9.09 19.98
CA GLN A 242 -34.15 10.32 20.76
C GLN A 242 -34.46 10.00 22.24
N ALA A 243 -35.22 8.95 22.52
CA ALA A 243 -35.59 8.58 23.89
C ALA A 243 -34.38 8.13 24.72
N GLU A 244 -33.44 7.41 24.11
CA GLU A 244 -32.17 7.03 24.76
C GLU A 244 -31.31 8.26 25.06
N ALA A 245 -31.21 9.20 24.12
CA ALA A 245 -30.49 10.45 24.31
C ALA A 245 -31.10 11.29 25.44
N ASP A 246 -32.43 11.39 25.49
CA ASP A 246 -33.15 12.10 26.55
C ASP A 246 -32.92 11.46 27.93
N ALA A 247 -32.90 10.12 28.00
CA ALA A 247 -32.62 9.38 29.23
C ALA A 247 -31.18 9.64 29.73
N PHE A 248 -30.20 9.64 28.82
CA PHE A 248 -28.81 9.94 29.19
C PHE A 248 -28.63 11.40 29.62
N ASN A 249 -29.24 12.35 28.92
CA ASN A 249 -29.20 13.77 29.28
C ASN A 249 -29.87 14.02 30.63
N THR A 250 -30.97 13.32 30.93
CA THR A 250 -31.63 13.35 32.25
C THR A 250 -30.72 12.79 33.35
N TRP A 251 -30.05 11.67 33.10
CA TRP A 251 -29.07 11.10 34.03
C TRP A 251 -27.89 12.05 34.27
N LEU A 252 -27.39 12.69 33.21
CA LEU A 252 -26.28 13.64 33.30
C LEU A 252 -26.63 14.90 34.13
N ALA A 253 -27.91 15.30 34.13
CA ALA A 253 -28.41 16.39 34.96
C ALA A 253 -28.60 16.00 36.43
N ALA A 254 -28.65 14.69 36.76
CA ALA A 254 -28.87 14.19 38.12
C ALA A 254 -27.57 14.13 38.94
N VAL A 255 -27.12 15.29 39.45
CA VAL A 255 -25.90 15.40 40.27
C VAL A 255 -26.20 15.18 41.77
N PRO A 256 -25.41 14.37 42.51
CA PRO A 256 -24.23 13.63 42.06
C PRO A 256 -24.57 12.45 41.15
N LEU A 257 -23.78 12.27 40.09
CA LEU A 257 -23.97 11.18 39.14
C LEU A 257 -23.81 9.83 39.82
N ASN A 258 -24.69 8.88 39.50
CA ASN A 258 -24.55 7.49 39.91
C ASN A 258 -24.26 6.62 38.68
N TYR A 259 -22.99 6.24 38.50
CA TYR A 259 -22.53 5.47 37.34
C TYR A 259 -23.06 4.03 37.29
N SER A 260 -23.56 3.49 38.41
CA SER A 260 -24.17 2.15 38.41
C SER A 260 -25.48 2.10 37.60
N THR A 261 -26.19 3.23 37.51
CA THR A 261 -27.48 3.37 36.79
C THR A 261 -27.35 4.16 35.49
N MET A 262 -26.13 4.34 34.98
CA MET A 262 -25.89 5.08 33.74
C MET A 262 -26.64 4.42 32.55
N PRO A 263 -27.49 5.17 31.81
CA PRO A 263 -28.06 4.72 30.53
C PRO A 263 -26.98 4.63 29.43
N LYS A 264 -27.38 4.18 28.23
CA LYS A 264 -26.55 4.22 27.03
C LYS A 264 -25.98 5.63 26.82
N GLU A 265 -24.66 5.74 26.65
CA GLU A 265 -23.99 7.04 26.55
C GLU A 265 -24.16 7.64 25.15
N CYS A 266 -25.07 8.62 25.04
CA CYS A 266 -25.29 9.44 23.85
C CYS A 266 -26.09 10.69 24.21
N ARG A 267 -25.74 11.83 23.63
CA ARG A 267 -26.36 13.14 23.90
C ARG A 267 -27.42 13.52 22.88
N LYS A 268 -27.39 12.92 21.69
CA LYS A 268 -28.30 13.20 20.58
C LYS A 268 -28.67 11.89 19.87
N ALA A 269 -29.86 11.85 19.26
CA ALA A 269 -30.19 10.81 18.30
C ALA A 269 -29.11 10.74 17.20
N GLY A 270 -28.85 9.57 16.64
CA GLY A 270 -27.78 9.38 15.64
C GLY A 270 -26.37 9.25 16.20
N GLU A 271 -26.14 9.49 17.50
CA GLU A 271 -24.84 9.23 18.12
C GLU A 271 -24.67 7.75 18.49
N ALA A 272 -23.45 7.23 18.33
CA ALA A 272 -23.01 5.98 18.92
C ALA A 272 -21.61 6.13 19.53
N LEU A 273 -21.28 5.28 20.50
CA LEU A 273 -19.96 5.25 21.13
C LEU A 273 -19.46 3.81 21.17
N ILE A 274 -18.42 3.54 20.40
CA ILE A 274 -17.72 2.25 20.38
C ILE A 274 -16.72 2.29 21.52
N LYS A 275 -16.84 1.39 22.49
CA LYS A 275 -16.02 1.40 23.71
C LYS A 275 -15.21 0.13 23.87
N TYR A 276 -14.22 0.24 24.75
CA TYR A 276 -13.43 -0.88 25.26
C TYR A 276 -12.60 -1.57 24.18
N ILE A 277 -12.28 -0.84 23.11
CA ILE A 277 -11.42 -1.34 22.03
C ILE A 277 -9.95 -1.10 22.36
N PRO A 278 -9.01 -1.86 21.79
CA PRO A 278 -7.59 -1.51 21.85
C PRO A 278 -7.32 -0.14 21.22
N PRO A 279 -6.21 0.54 21.57
CA PRO A 279 -5.71 1.66 20.78
C PRO A 279 -5.28 1.20 19.39
N GLY A 280 -5.57 1.97 18.34
CA GLY A 280 -5.27 1.56 16.96
C GLY A 280 -5.86 2.47 15.89
N LYS A 281 -5.70 2.04 14.64
CA LYS A 281 -6.41 2.57 13.46
C LYS A 281 -7.62 1.68 13.22
N TYR A 282 -8.80 2.28 13.03
CA TYR A 282 -10.03 1.56 12.75
C TYR A 282 -10.82 2.23 11.63
N GLY A 283 -11.35 1.41 10.72
CA GLY A 283 -12.36 1.82 9.75
C GLY A 283 -13.76 1.65 10.32
N THR A 284 -14.63 2.64 10.16
CA THR A 284 -16.02 2.60 10.63
C THR A 284 -16.98 2.69 9.44
N ARG A 285 -17.93 1.76 9.34
CA ARG A 285 -19.03 1.80 8.36
C ARG A 285 -20.36 1.85 9.07
N ALA A 286 -21.33 2.52 8.46
CA ALA A 286 -22.71 2.54 8.93
C ALA A 286 -23.63 1.82 7.95
N VAL A 287 -24.54 1.01 8.47
CA VAL A 287 -25.55 0.26 7.70
C VAL A 287 -26.92 0.82 8.06
N PRO A 288 -27.72 1.27 7.07
CA PRO A 288 -29.06 1.75 7.32
C PRO A 288 -30.00 0.67 7.89
N PRO A 289 -31.06 1.06 8.62
CA PRO A 289 -32.06 0.11 9.10
C PRO A 289 -32.70 -0.68 7.95
N HIS A 290 -32.94 -1.97 8.17
CA HIS A 290 -33.50 -2.87 7.15
C HIS A 290 -34.81 -2.32 6.56
N GLY A 291 -34.90 -2.34 5.21
CA GLY A 291 -36.06 -1.88 4.46
C GLY A 291 -36.12 -0.36 4.24
N GLN A 292 -35.10 0.39 4.69
CA GLN A 292 -34.95 1.81 4.35
C GLN A 292 -33.86 1.98 3.29
N THR A 293 -34.11 2.82 2.30
CA THR A 293 -33.12 3.21 1.29
C THR A 293 -32.48 4.51 1.72
N TRP A 294 -31.21 4.44 2.09
CA TRP A 294 -30.37 5.59 2.43
C TRP A 294 -29.09 5.52 1.61
N ILE A 295 -28.67 6.65 1.07
CA ILE A 295 -27.44 6.79 0.29
C ILE A 295 -26.46 7.57 1.12
N GLN A 296 -25.27 7.03 1.32
CA GLN A 296 -24.21 7.72 2.03
C GLN A 296 -23.73 8.90 1.20
N THR A 297 -23.52 10.05 1.85
CA THR A 297 -22.93 11.24 1.22
C THR A 297 -21.50 11.47 1.69
N SER A 298 -21.16 10.95 2.89
CA SER A 298 -19.85 11.19 3.48
C SER A 298 -18.78 10.18 3.10
N THR A 299 -17.59 10.70 2.75
CA THR A 299 -16.36 9.93 2.52
C THR A 299 -15.13 10.79 2.75
N ILE A 300 -14.03 10.18 3.21
CA ILE A 300 -12.74 10.86 3.39
C ILE A 300 -11.68 10.39 2.37
N GLU A 301 -11.86 9.21 1.77
CA GLU A 301 -10.87 8.56 0.87
C GLU A 301 -11.52 7.68 -0.22
N GLY A 302 -12.80 7.91 -0.54
CA GLY A 302 -13.45 7.22 -1.65
C GLY A 302 -14.06 5.85 -1.33
N THR A 303 -14.49 5.59 -0.10
CA THR A 303 -15.27 4.37 0.20
C THR A 303 -16.32 4.65 1.28
N PRO A 304 -17.24 3.71 1.58
CA PRO A 304 -18.17 3.89 2.70
C PRO A 304 -17.52 3.91 4.09
N GLY A 305 -16.25 3.50 4.21
CA GLY A 305 -15.52 3.47 5.48
C GLY A 305 -14.91 4.82 5.84
N ILE A 306 -15.02 5.22 7.11
CA ILE A 306 -14.32 6.37 7.67
C ILE A 306 -13.30 5.91 8.70
N ASP A 307 -12.03 6.24 8.47
CA ASP A 307 -10.93 5.88 9.34
C ASP A 307 -10.80 6.79 10.55
N SER A 308 -10.41 6.20 11.68
CA SER A 308 -10.11 6.90 12.92
C SER A 308 -8.92 6.29 13.64
N TRP A 309 -8.12 7.14 14.27
CA TRP A 309 -6.96 6.74 15.08
C TRP A 309 -7.22 7.12 16.53
N VAL A 310 -7.18 6.12 17.41
CA VAL A 310 -7.50 6.31 18.83
C VAL A 310 -6.39 5.78 19.72
N LYS A 311 -6.00 6.57 20.73
CA LYS A 311 -4.99 6.16 21.72
C LYS A 311 -5.63 5.62 22.99
N ALA A 312 -4.82 5.03 23.86
CA ALA A 312 -5.25 4.63 25.19
C ALA A 312 -5.89 5.80 25.94
N ARG A 313 -7.09 5.58 26.51
CA ARG A 313 -7.92 6.61 27.15
C ARG A 313 -8.37 7.73 26.22
N GLU A 314 -8.58 7.44 24.94
CA GLU A 314 -9.14 8.44 24.03
C GLU A 314 -10.42 9.07 24.62
N PRO A 315 -10.54 10.41 24.66
CA PRO A 315 -11.78 11.06 25.07
C PRO A 315 -12.94 10.66 24.16
N ASN A 316 -14.19 10.94 24.56
CA ASN A 316 -15.36 10.64 23.71
C ASN A 316 -15.57 11.67 22.58
N ARG A 317 -14.63 12.59 22.40
CA ARG A 317 -14.59 13.59 21.32
C ARG A 317 -13.15 13.81 20.89
N LEU A 318 -12.95 13.94 19.59
CA LEU A 318 -11.65 14.27 19.00
C LEU A 318 -11.38 15.77 19.18
N VAL A 319 -10.19 16.11 19.66
CA VAL A 319 -9.71 17.50 19.75
C VAL A 319 -8.32 17.55 19.13
N GLU A 320 -8.26 18.00 17.89
CA GLU A 320 -6.99 18.24 17.18
C GLU A 320 -6.70 19.75 17.13
N PHE A 321 -7.57 20.51 16.44
CA PHE A 321 -7.55 21.97 16.39
C PHE A 321 -8.98 22.52 16.46
N GLY A 322 -9.23 23.50 17.33
CA GLY A 322 -10.55 24.13 17.43
C GLY A 322 -11.56 23.34 18.27
N PRO A 323 -12.88 23.38 17.93
CA PRO A 323 -13.93 22.77 18.74
C PRO A 323 -13.83 21.23 18.73
N ALA A 324 -14.39 20.60 19.75
CA ALA A 324 -14.41 19.15 19.87
C ALA A 324 -15.33 18.50 18.80
N LEU A 325 -14.81 17.51 18.08
CA LEU A 325 -15.49 16.81 16.98
C LEU A 325 -15.84 15.36 17.35
N TYR A 326 -16.68 14.72 16.54
CA TYR A 326 -16.80 13.27 16.55
C TYR A 326 -15.53 12.65 15.94
N HIS A 327 -15.18 11.43 16.33
CA HIS A 327 -14.10 10.71 15.66
C HIS A 327 -14.51 10.33 14.24
N VAL A 328 -15.79 9.97 14.09
CA VAL A 328 -16.41 9.59 12.82
C VAL A 328 -17.75 10.28 12.71
N PHE A 329 -18.05 10.82 11.54
CA PHE A 329 -19.39 11.26 11.17
C PHE A 329 -19.72 10.76 9.76
N ILE A 330 -20.97 10.37 9.54
CA ILE A 330 -21.41 9.87 8.23
C ILE A 330 -22.80 10.43 7.91
N GLY A 331 -22.86 11.22 6.85
CA GLY A 331 -24.09 11.74 6.26
C GLY A 331 -24.77 10.71 5.39
N PHE A 332 -26.09 10.65 5.47
CA PHE A 332 -26.94 9.89 4.57
C PHE A 332 -28.09 10.76 4.08
N ILE A 333 -28.61 10.40 2.91
CA ILE A 333 -29.76 11.06 2.30
C ILE A 333 -30.72 10.04 1.69
N GLN A 334 -32.02 10.38 1.67
CA GLN A 334 -33.02 9.69 0.85
C GLN A 334 -33.36 10.56 -0.36
N PRO A 335 -33.88 10.01 -1.46
CA PRO A 335 -34.38 10.87 -2.55
C PRO A 335 -35.55 11.71 -2.08
N PHE A 336 -35.55 13.00 -2.42
CA PHE A 336 -36.66 13.92 -2.11
C PHE A 336 -36.75 15.06 -3.11
N ASP A 337 -37.95 15.65 -3.21
CA ASP A 337 -38.25 16.85 -4.00
C ASP A 337 -39.10 17.82 -3.17
N ASN A 338 -38.45 18.86 -2.67
CA ASN A 338 -39.06 19.96 -1.92
C ASN A 338 -39.10 21.26 -2.74
N LEU A 339 -38.96 21.20 -4.07
CA LEU A 339 -38.99 22.38 -4.94
C LEU A 339 -40.34 23.12 -4.87
N GLY A 340 -41.42 22.42 -4.51
CA GLY A 340 -42.72 23.03 -4.22
C GLY A 340 -42.68 24.05 -3.08
N ALA A 341 -41.88 23.80 -2.04
CA ALA A 341 -41.71 24.72 -0.93
C ALA A 341 -40.98 26.00 -1.37
N LEU A 342 -39.95 25.88 -2.22
CA LEU A 342 -39.28 27.04 -2.83
C LEU A 342 -40.25 27.88 -3.67
N ARG A 343 -41.07 27.23 -4.51
CA ARG A 343 -42.08 27.93 -5.31
C ARG A 343 -43.11 28.65 -4.45
N ALA A 344 -43.47 28.11 -3.28
CA ALA A 344 -44.39 28.75 -2.35
C ALA A 344 -43.81 30.02 -1.72
N LEU A 345 -42.48 30.15 -1.60
CA LEU A 345 -41.82 31.38 -1.15
C LEU A 345 -41.83 32.48 -2.22
N GLN A 346 -42.03 32.12 -3.49
CA GLN A 346 -42.10 33.06 -4.62
C GLN A 346 -43.34 32.81 -5.50
N PRO A 347 -44.57 33.04 -4.98
CA PRO A 347 -45.79 32.72 -5.72
C PRO A 347 -45.89 33.44 -7.06
N GLY A 348 -46.12 32.70 -8.14
CA GLY A 348 -46.29 33.25 -9.49
C GLY A 348 -44.98 33.60 -10.21
N ALA A 349 -43.81 33.35 -9.61
CA ALA A 349 -42.54 33.47 -10.31
C ALA A 349 -42.43 32.42 -11.45
N PRO A 350 -41.81 32.77 -12.59
CA PRO A 350 -41.54 31.80 -13.64
C PRO A 350 -40.55 30.74 -13.16
N THR A 351 -40.61 29.54 -13.70
CA THR A 351 -39.72 28.44 -13.30
C THR A 351 -38.85 27.95 -14.45
N ALA A 352 -37.62 27.59 -14.16
CA ALA A 352 -36.69 27.00 -15.12
C ALA A 352 -36.65 25.46 -15.04
N THR A 353 -36.13 24.88 -16.12
CA THR A 353 -35.63 23.51 -16.15
C THR A 353 -34.10 23.55 -16.21
N VAL A 354 -33.44 22.74 -15.38
CA VAL A 354 -32.00 22.57 -15.37
C VAL A 354 -31.67 21.18 -15.90
N THR A 355 -30.76 21.09 -16.87
CA THR A 355 -30.33 19.84 -17.50
C THR A 355 -28.81 19.75 -17.51
N GLY A 356 -28.25 18.55 -17.54
CA GLY A 356 -26.81 18.33 -17.68
C GLY A 356 -26.44 16.85 -17.73
N ASN A 357 -25.15 16.57 -17.90
CA ASN A 357 -24.54 15.25 -17.77
C ASN A 357 -23.31 15.35 -16.87
N VAL A 358 -23.15 14.35 -16.01
CA VAL A 358 -21.98 14.25 -15.12
C VAL A 358 -20.90 13.44 -15.80
N ARG A 359 -19.71 14.02 -15.90
CA ARG A 359 -18.51 13.34 -16.39
C ARG A 359 -17.42 13.36 -15.34
N LYS A 360 -16.56 12.36 -15.36
CA LYS A 360 -15.31 12.39 -14.61
C LYS A 360 -14.38 13.42 -15.22
N VAL A 361 -13.55 14.03 -14.38
CA VAL A 361 -12.35 14.76 -14.83
C VAL A 361 -11.41 13.76 -15.49
N HIS A 362 -10.66 14.19 -16.49
CA HIS A 362 -9.46 13.50 -16.95
C HIS A 362 -8.31 14.50 -16.99
N SER A 363 -7.38 14.34 -16.05
CA SER A 363 -6.33 15.31 -15.77
C SER A 363 -5.19 15.21 -16.79
N THR A 364 -4.60 16.35 -17.18
CA THR A 364 -3.34 16.33 -17.98
C THR A 364 -2.18 15.84 -17.12
N LYS A 365 -1.12 15.32 -17.75
CA LYS A 365 0.13 14.89 -17.09
C LYS A 365 0.81 15.95 -16.20
N SER A 366 0.52 17.24 -16.42
CA SER A 366 0.99 18.35 -15.58
C SER A 366 0.04 18.75 -14.45
N GLN A 367 -1.17 18.16 -14.39
CA GLN A 367 -2.25 18.38 -13.41
C GLN A 367 -2.81 19.81 -13.32
N PHE A 368 -2.44 20.68 -14.26
CA PHE A 368 -3.02 22.02 -14.38
C PHE A 368 -4.11 22.09 -15.45
N GLY A 369 -4.20 21.09 -16.34
CA GLY A 369 -5.24 20.98 -17.35
C GLY A 369 -6.26 19.92 -16.97
N ILE A 370 -7.53 20.25 -17.13
CA ILE A 370 -8.67 19.35 -16.92
C ILE A 370 -9.42 19.23 -18.24
N THR A 371 -9.78 18.01 -18.62
CA THR A 371 -10.64 17.73 -19.77
C THR A 371 -11.79 16.79 -19.39
N PRO A 372 -12.89 16.75 -20.16
CA PRO A 372 -13.96 15.79 -19.91
C PRO A 372 -13.50 14.35 -20.13
N GLY A 373 -13.56 13.53 -19.09
CA GLY A 373 -13.32 12.09 -19.11
C GLY A 373 -14.59 11.26 -19.33
N PRO A 374 -14.57 9.98 -18.93
CA PRO A 374 -15.71 9.06 -19.02
C PRO A 374 -16.96 9.57 -18.28
N LEU A 375 -18.11 8.97 -18.57
CA LEU A 375 -19.35 9.22 -17.82
C LEU A 375 -19.19 8.80 -16.35
N ALA A 376 -19.76 9.57 -15.43
CA ALA A 376 -19.78 9.21 -14.02
C ALA A 376 -20.97 8.27 -13.75
N GLY A 377 -20.71 6.96 -13.81
CA GLY A 377 -21.71 5.94 -13.50
C GLY A 377 -22.31 6.09 -12.11
N GLU A 378 -23.56 5.69 -11.94
CA GLU A 378 -24.28 5.68 -10.65
C GLU A 378 -24.28 7.03 -9.91
N CYS A 379 -24.18 8.14 -10.64
CA CYS A 379 -24.15 9.46 -10.04
C CYS A 379 -25.47 9.83 -9.36
N TRP A 380 -25.35 10.69 -8.36
CA TRP A 380 -26.42 11.34 -7.63
C TRP A 380 -26.23 12.84 -7.71
N ILE A 381 -27.35 13.56 -7.79
CA ILE A 381 -27.34 15.02 -7.76
C ILE A 381 -28.23 15.54 -6.63
N GLY A 382 -27.82 16.65 -6.04
CA GLY A 382 -28.61 17.41 -5.09
C GLY A 382 -28.61 18.90 -5.40
N ILE A 383 -29.63 19.62 -4.94
CA ILE A 383 -29.74 21.07 -5.12
C ILE A 383 -29.89 21.75 -3.76
N ASN A 384 -28.90 22.57 -3.42
CA ASN A 384 -28.99 23.52 -2.31
C ASN A 384 -29.46 24.89 -2.84
N ALA A 385 -30.32 25.58 -2.10
CA ALA A 385 -30.66 26.98 -2.40
C ALA A 385 -29.76 27.92 -1.56
N LEU A 386 -29.02 28.80 -2.23
CA LEU A 386 -28.09 29.73 -1.57
C LEU A 386 -28.76 31.06 -1.19
N GLU A 387 -29.89 31.39 -1.81
CA GLU A 387 -30.69 32.57 -1.48
C GLU A 387 -31.68 32.31 -0.34
N GLY A 388 -32.14 33.40 0.31
CA GLY A 388 -33.11 33.32 1.41
C GLY A 388 -32.52 32.92 2.77
N GLY A 389 -31.19 32.81 2.88
CA GLY A 389 -30.50 32.57 4.16
C GLY A 389 -30.76 31.18 4.77
N THR A 390 -31.28 30.24 3.99
CA THR A 390 -31.61 28.89 4.48
C THR A 390 -30.41 27.95 4.34
N ASN A 391 -29.69 27.98 3.21
CA ASN A 391 -28.60 27.05 2.91
C ASN A 391 -29.01 25.59 3.21
N VAL A 392 -30.13 25.17 2.62
CA VAL A 392 -30.77 23.85 2.82
C VAL A 392 -30.88 23.14 1.47
N GLY A 393 -30.82 21.81 1.50
CA GLY A 393 -31.12 20.94 0.37
C GLY A 393 -32.62 20.90 0.05
N TYR A 394 -32.96 21.07 -1.23
CA TYR A 394 -34.35 21.06 -1.72
C TYR A 394 -34.66 19.94 -2.70
N TYR A 395 -33.65 19.25 -3.18
CA TYR A 395 -33.80 18.16 -4.13
C TYR A 395 -32.62 17.20 -4.01
N ALA A 396 -32.87 15.90 -4.08
CA ALA A 396 -31.85 14.87 -4.23
C ALA A 396 -32.42 13.67 -5.00
N ALA A 397 -31.71 13.21 -6.04
CA ALA A 397 -32.11 12.07 -6.85
C ALA A 397 -30.89 11.43 -7.56
N PRO A 398 -30.98 10.14 -7.94
CA PRO A 398 -30.00 9.54 -8.83
C PRO A 398 -30.08 10.17 -10.23
N CYS A 399 -28.93 10.19 -10.92
CA CYS A 399 -28.87 10.44 -12.35
C CYS A 399 -29.57 9.33 -13.15
N ASN A 400 -29.80 9.60 -14.44
CA ASN A 400 -30.11 8.56 -15.41
C ASN A 400 -28.90 7.62 -15.62
N ALA A 401 -29.14 6.46 -16.23
CA ALA A 401 -28.09 5.47 -16.51
C ALA A 401 -26.96 5.98 -17.43
N ASP A 402 -27.23 7.01 -18.23
CA ASP A 402 -26.25 7.70 -19.08
C ASP A 402 -25.59 8.93 -18.40
N SER A 403 -25.69 9.00 -17.07
CA SER A 403 -25.19 10.09 -16.22
C SER A 403 -25.83 11.46 -16.51
N THR A 404 -26.96 11.50 -17.21
CA THR A 404 -27.73 12.74 -17.41
C THR A 404 -28.68 13.02 -16.24
N PHE A 405 -29.06 14.29 -16.05
CA PHE A 405 -30.09 14.68 -15.09
C PHE A 405 -30.98 15.79 -15.65
N THR A 406 -32.19 15.89 -15.10
CA THR A 406 -33.15 16.96 -15.42
C THR A 406 -33.94 17.34 -14.17
N VAL A 407 -33.89 18.61 -13.78
CA VAL A 407 -34.62 19.16 -12.63
C VAL A 407 -35.54 20.27 -13.13
N THR A 408 -36.85 20.08 -12.96
CA THR A 408 -37.87 21.03 -13.45
C THR A 408 -38.49 21.82 -12.30
N GLY A 409 -38.88 23.06 -12.56
CA GLY A 409 -39.72 23.81 -11.61
C GLY A 409 -38.94 24.60 -10.57
N LEU A 410 -37.70 24.98 -10.87
CA LEU A 410 -36.87 25.85 -10.03
C LEU A 410 -37.26 27.32 -10.24
N PRO A 411 -37.68 28.06 -9.21
CA PRO A 411 -37.96 29.50 -9.32
C PRO A 411 -36.64 30.30 -9.46
N PRO A 412 -36.69 31.62 -9.76
CA PRO A 412 -35.52 32.47 -9.85
C PRO A 412 -34.71 32.47 -8.55
N GLY A 413 -33.39 32.44 -8.69
CA GLY A 413 -32.46 32.46 -7.57
C GLY A 413 -31.12 31.81 -7.87
N THR A 414 -30.23 31.88 -6.89
CA THR A 414 -28.90 31.26 -6.91
C THR A 414 -28.93 29.91 -6.21
N TYR A 415 -28.46 28.87 -6.91
CA TYR A 415 -28.47 27.48 -6.45
C TYR A 415 -27.07 26.88 -6.52
N GLN A 416 -26.82 25.89 -5.69
CA GLN A 416 -25.65 25.02 -5.77
C GLN A 416 -26.09 23.62 -6.15
N LEU A 417 -25.58 23.11 -7.26
CA LEU A 417 -25.62 21.71 -7.63
C LEU A 417 -24.51 20.99 -6.88
N VAL A 418 -24.88 19.90 -6.20
CA VAL A 418 -23.95 18.96 -5.58
C VAL A 418 -24.02 17.62 -6.29
N VAL A 419 -22.86 16.97 -6.45
CA VAL A 419 -22.75 15.70 -7.19
C VAL A 419 -21.82 14.74 -6.47
N TRP A 420 -22.27 13.49 -6.37
CA TRP A 420 -21.49 12.34 -5.88
C TRP A 420 -21.99 11.09 -6.61
N ASP A 421 -21.54 9.91 -6.19
CA ASP A 421 -21.95 8.62 -6.75
C ASP A 421 -22.22 7.60 -5.64
N PHE A 422 -22.97 6.55 -5.99
CA PHE A 422 -23.33 5.52 -5.03
C PHE A 422 -22.12 4.76 -4.43
N PRO A 423 -21.09 4.37 -5.22
CA PRO A 423 -19.85 3.80 -4.69
C PRO A 423 -19.04 4.73 -3.78
N LEU A 424 -19.20 6.05 -3.94
CA LEU A 424 -18.39 7.13 -3.35
C LEU A 424 -17.00 7.29 -3.98
N ASP A 425 -16.83 6.85 -5.22
CA ASP A 425 -15.55 6.91 -5.94
C ASP A 425 -15.20 8.32 -6.41
N ASN A 426 -16.19 9.21 -6.51
CA ASN A 426 -15.97 10.59 -6.89
C ASN A 426 -15.91 11.51 -5.66
N ILE A 427 -15.01 12.48 -5.74
CA ILE A 427 -14.91 13.56 -4.76
C ILE A 427 -16.19 14.39 -4.83
N PHE A 428 -16.79 14.62 -3.67
CA PHE A 428 -18.03 15.37 -3.51
C PHE A 428 -17.91 16.76 -4.18
N TYR A 429 -18.66 16.95 -5.26
CA TYR A 429 -18.48 18.08 -6.16
C TYR A 429 -19.55 19.14 -5.92
N PHE A 430 -19.14 20.41 -6.01
CA PHE A 430 -20.01 21.57 -5.84
C PHE A 430 -19.86 22.50 -7.05
N THR A 431 -20.97 22.95 -7.63
CA THR A 431 -20.98 24.04 -8.61
C THR A 431 -22.20 24.92 -8.44
N THR A 432 -22.08 26.21 -8.75
CA THR A 432 -23.15 27.19 -8.58
C THR A 432 -23.75 27.56 -9.93
N PHE A 433 -25.07 27.66 -9.99
CA PHE A 433 -25.78 28.17 -11.17
C PHE A 433 -26.90 29.14 -10.76
N ILE A 434 -27.36 29.94 -11.71
CA ILE A 434 -28.38 30.97 -11.49
C ILE A 434 -29.58 30.67 -12.39
N VAL A 435 -30.77 30.68 -11.80
CA VAL A 435 -32.04 30.79 -12.54
C VAL A 435 -32.41 32.26 -12.57
N ASP A 436 -32.48 32.83 -13.78
CA ASP A 436 -32.80 34.24 -13.95
C ASP A 436 -34.26 34.55 -13.60
N ALA A 437 -34.59 35.84 -13.51
CA ALA A 437 -35.94 36.31 -13.21
C ALA A 437 -37.00 35.95 -14.27
N LEU A 438 -36.57 35.47 -15.45
CA LEU A 438 -37.46 35.05 -16.54
C LEU A 438 -37.77 33.55 -16.48
N GLY A 439 -37.09 32.78 -15.62
CA GLY A 439 -37.20 31.32 -15.59
C GLY A 439 -36.55 30.65 -16.80
N THR A 440 -35.50 31.26 -17.36
CA THR A 440 -34.76 30.67 -18.49
C THR A 440 -34.15 29.34 -18.08
N SER A 441 -34.31 28.32 -18.93
CA SER A 441 -33.73 27.00 -18.67
C SER A 441 -32.19 27.05 -18.68
N VAL A 442 -31.57 26.29 -17.78
CA VAL A 442 -30.11 26.22 -17.61
C VAL A 442 -29.62 24.88 -18.17
N ASN A 443 -28.59 24.92 -19.01
CA ASN A 443 -27.95 23.74 -19.56
C ASN A 443 -26.50 23.66 -19.07
N LEU A 444 -26.21 22.61 -18.29
CA LEU A 444 -24.93 22.30 -17.69
C LEU A 444 -24.24 21.11 -18.38
N THR A 445 -24.67 20.72 -19.59
CA THR A 445 -24.00 19.70 -20.39
C THR A 445 -22.53 20.03 -20.58
N ASP A 446 -21.68 19.04 -20.34
CA ASP A 446 -20.21 19.11 -20.34
C ASP A 446 -19.59 20.16 -19.40
N GLN A 447 -20.36 20.66 -18.42
CA GLN A 447 -19.89 21.61 -17.41
C GLN A 447 -19.76 20.99 -16.01
N VAL A 448 -20.27 19.77 -15.81
CA VAL A 448 -20.22 19.06 -14.52
C VAL A 448 -19.15 17.99 -14.58
N LEU A 449 -17.94 18.35 -14.13
CA LEU A 449 -16.76 17.48 -14.11
C LEU A 449 -16.39 17.12 -12.66
N VAL A 450 -16.53 15.85 -12.29
CA VAL A 450 -16.24 15.34 -10.94
C VAL A 450 -14.87 14.68 -10.89
N ASN A 451 -14.08 14.95 -9.86
CA ASN A 451 -12.79 14.28 -9.69
C ASN A 451 -13.01 12.89 -9.09
N SER A 452 -12.16 11.92 -9.44
CA SER A 452 -12.17 10.59 -8.84
C SER A 452 -11.14 10.48 -7.71
N TRP A 453 -11.42 9.64 -6.71
CA TRP A 453 -10.46 9.27 -5.67
C TRP A 453 -9.40 8.30 -6.17
N PHE A 454 -9.74 7.49 -7.17
CA PHE A 454 -8.95 6.36 -7.63
C PHE A 454 -8.58 6.44 -9.11
N GLY A 455 -7.55 5.69 -9.48
CA GLY A 455 -7.30 5.28 -10.86
C GLY A 455 -7.68 3.82 -11.09
N ASN A 456 -7.67 3.39 -12.34
CA ASN A 456 -8.12 2.08 -12.77
C ASN A 456 -7.00 1.26 -13.44
N LEU A 457 -6.81 0.02 -13.02
CA LEU A 457 -6.01 -0.97 -13.73
C LEU A 457 -6.93 -2.04 -14.29
N LYS A 458 -6.82 -2.35 -15.58
CA LYS A 458 -7.63 -3.39 -16.21
C LYS A 458 -6.89 -4.11 -17.31
N GLY A 459 -7.50 -5.14 -17.87
CA GLY A 459 -6.99 -5.82 -19.05
C GLY A 459 -7.53 -7.24 -19.16
N THR A 460 -6.86 -8.05 -19.97
CA THR A 460 -7.25 -9.43 -20.26
C THR A 460 -6.09 -10.38 -20.03
N VAL A 461 -6.31 -11.51 -19.38
CA VAL A 461 -5.42 -12.67 -19.49
C VAL A 461 -5.95 -13.57 -20.61
N PHE A 462 -5.14 -13.87 -21.62
CA PHE A 462 -5.60 -14.55 -22.84
C PHE A 462 -4.70 -15.72 -23.23
N TYR A 463 -5.27 -16.64 -24.01
CA TYR A 463 -4.57 -17.81 -24.52
C TYR A 463 -3.80 -17.42 -25.78
N ASP A 464 -2.51 -17.16 -25.58
CA ASP A 464 -1.55 -16.71 -26.59
C ASP A 464 -0.99 -17.91 -27.36
N THR A 465 -1.67 -18.23 -28.46
CA THR A 465 -1.43 -19.44 -29.25
C THR A 465 -0.11 -19.38 -30.02
N ASN A 466 0.32 -18.19 -30.40
CA ASN A 466 1.54 -17.98 -31.17
C ASN A 466 2.72 -17.50 -30.30
N GLN A 467 2.48 -17.27 -29.00
CA GLN A 467 3.44 -16.87 -27.98
C GLN A 467 4.10 -15.52 -28.27
N ASN A 468 3.37 -14.56 -28.84
CA ASN A 468 3.88 -13.24 -29.20
C ASN A 468 3.59 -12.15 -28.14
N GLY A 469 2.82 -12.44 -27.09
CA GLY A 469 2.43 -11.52 -26.02
C GLY A 469 1.35 -10.50 -26.38
N TYR A 470 0.73 -10.62 -27.56
CA TYR A 470 -0.27 -9.72 -28.11
C TYR A 470 -1.56 -10.47 -28.45
N ARG A 471 -2.70 -9.99 -27.97
CA ARG A 471 -3.98 -10.67 -28.17
C ARG A 471 -4.49 -10.51 -29.60
N ASP A 472 -4.41 -11.58 -30.39
CA ASP A 472 -4.88 -11.61 -31.77
C ASP A 472 -6.40 -11.88 -31.87
N CYS A 473 -7.17 -10.83 -32.14
CA CYS A 473 -8.63 -10.87 -32.33
C CYS A 473 -9.01 -10.74 -33.81
N VAL A 474 -9.36 -11.86 -34.46
CA VAL A 474 -9.84 -11.89 -35.86
C VAL A 474 -11.32 -11.51 -35.93
N THR A 475 -12.12 -11.92 -34.95
CA THR A 475 -13.51 -11.51 -34.80
C THR A 475 -13.65 -10.29 -33.91
N ALA A 476 -14.71 -9.51 -34.10
CA ALA A 476 -14.97 -8.32 -33.30
C ALA A 476 -15.25 -8.62 -31.81
N ALA A 477 -15.79 -9.80 -31.51
CA ALA A 477 -16.07 -10.23 -30.14
C ALA A 477 -14.86 -10.87 -29.44
N CYS A 478 -13.85 -11.29 -30.21
CA CYS A 478 -12.63 -11.95 -29.73
C CYS A 478 -12.90 -13.15 -28.80
N ASP A 479 -13.93 -13.93 -29.13
CA ASP A 479 -14.43 -15.07 -28.35
C ASP A 479 -14.47 -16.38 -29.16
N ASN A 480 -14.04 -16.37 -30.43
CA ASN A 480 -14.02 -17.57 -31.26
C ASN A 480 -12.73 -18.36 -31.05
N VAL A 481 -12.81 -19.42 -30.26
CA VAL A 481 -11.68 -20.31 -29.92
C VAL A 481 -10.91 -20.90 -31.12
N ALA A 482 -11.47 -20.90 -32.33
CA ALA A 482 -10.79 -21.41 -33.53
C ALA A 482 -10.05 -20.33 -34.33
N LEU A 483 -10.34 -19.05 -34.09
CA LEU A 483 -9.82 -17.93 -34.87
C LEU A 483 -9.15 -16.85 -34.02
N ASP A 484 -9.55 -16.72 -32.75
CA ASP A 484 -9.15 -15.67 -31.83
C ASP A 484 -8.33 -16.21 -30.67
N GLU A 485 -7.53 -15.33 -30.09
CA GLU A 485 -6.90 -15.54 -28.80
C GLU A 485 -7.85 -15.14 -27.68
N VAL A 486 -8.64 -16.14 -27.28
CA VAL A 486 -9.70 -15.99 -26.29
C VAL A 486 -9.15 -15.80 -24.87
N GLY A 487 -9.92 -15.11 -24.04
CA GLY A 487 -9.56 -14.91 -22.64
C GLY A 487 -9.58 -16.19 -21.80
N ILE A 488 -8.82 -16.16 -20.71
CA ILE A 488 -8.64 -17.27 -19.78
C ILE A 488 -9.33 -16.95 -18.46
N PRO A 489 -10.33 -17.74 -18.04
CA PRO A 489 -11.04 -17.48 -16.79
C PRO A 489 -10.27 -17.91 -15.55
N SER A 490 -10.62 -17.28 -14.42
CA SER A 490 -10.14 -17.64 -13.09
C SER A 490 -8.61 -17.63 -13.01
N GLN A 491 -7.99 -16.61 -13.60
CA GLN A 491 -6.59 -16.26 -13.38
C GLN A 491 -6.54 -15.17 -12.33
N ASN A 492 -5.77 -15.40 -11.27
CA ASN A 492 -5.60 -14.41 -10.21
C ASN A 492 -4.76 -13.24 -10.72
N ILE A 493 -5.15 -12.04 -10.32
CA ILE A 493 -4.41 -10.79 -10.51
C ILE A 493 -4.28 -10.14 -9.14
N ASN A 494 -3.04 -9.87 -8.72
CA ASN A 494 -2.76 -9.22 -7.45
C ASN A 494 -2.13 -7.85 -7.70
N LEU A 495 -2.51 -6.87 -6.90
CA LEU A 495 -1.81 -5.60 -6.76
C LEU A 495 -1.12 -5.61 -5.40
N ARG A 496 0.21 -5.53 -5.41
CA ARG A 496 1.06 -5.68 -4.24
C ARG A 496 1.72 -4.37 -3.85
N TRP A 497 1.98 -4.27 -2.56
CA TRP A 497 2.96 -3.37 -2.01
C TRP A 497 4.37 -3.80 -2.43
N ARG A 498 5.34 -2.88 -2.31
CA ARG A 498 6.74 -3.17 -2.66
C ARG A 498 7.42 -4.19 -1.76
N ASP A 499 6.92 -4.32 -0.53
CA ASP A 499 7.34 -5.36 0.41
C ASP A 499 6.69 -6.72 0.11
N GLY A 500 5.91 -6.84 -0.98
CA GLY A 500 5.26 -8.08 -1.41
C GLY A 500 3.89 -8.36 -0.79
N SER A 501 3.48 -7.63 0.25
CA SER A 501 2.14 -7.82 0.82
C SER A 501 1.03 -7.41 -0.17
N ILE A 502 -0.14 -8.05 -0.10
CA ILE A 502 -1.21 -7.87 -1.08
C ILE A 502 -2.06 -6.66 -0.68
N TYR A 503 -2.18 -5.69 -1.59
CA TYR A 503 -3.07 -4.53 -1.41
C TYR A 503 -4.48 -4.84 -1.91
N GLN A 504 -4.60 -5.34 -3.14
CA GLN A 504 -5.86 -5.76 -3.75
C GLN A 504 -5.65 -7.04 -4.56
N ALA A 505 -6.71 -7.82 -4.71
CA ALA A 505 -6.70 -9.02 -5.54
C ALA A 505 -8.04 -9.17 -6.27
N THR A 506 -7.99 -9.67 -7.49
CA THR A 506 -9.16 -10.02 -8.29
C THR A 506 -8.86 -11.28 -9.12
N ALA A 507 -9.87 -11.82 -9.79
CA ALA A 507 -9.70 -12.93 -10.71
C ALA A 507 -10.39 -12.62 -12.04
N THR A 508 -9.85 -13.15 -13.13
CA THR A 508 -10.41 -12.91 -14.45
C THR A 508 -11.81 -13.52 -14.63
N THR A 509 -12.66 -12.81 -15.37
CA THR A 509 -14.02 -13.24 -15.75
C THR A 509 -13.98 -14.42 -16.73
N LEU A 510 -15.16 -14.92 -17.13
CA LEU A 510 -15.27 -15.97 -18.18
C LEU A 510 -14.57 -15.60 -19.49
N ASN A 511 -14.44 -14.30 -19.78
CA ASN A 511 -13.80 -13.77 -20.99
C ASN A 511 -12.34 -13.36 -20.75
N GLY A 512 -11.74 -13.74 -19.62
CA GLY A 512 -10.36 -13.40 -19.28
C GLY A 512 -10.13 -11.97 -18.80
N GLU A 513 -11.17 -11.15 -18.68
CA GLU A 513 -11.06 -9.74 -18.31
C GLU A 513 -10.87 -9.57 -16.80
N TYR A 514 -10.12 -8.56 -16.39
CA TYR A 514 -10.01 -8.15 -14.99
C TYR A 514 -10.04 -6.62 -14.86
N ALA A 515 -10.43 -6.14 -13.68
CA ALA A 515 -10.37 -4.74 -13.33
C ALA A 515 -10.12 -4.54 -11.83
N LEU A 516 -9.33 -3.52 -11.51
CA LEU A 516 -9.05 -2.96 -10.20
C LEU A 516 -9.37 -1.46 -10.30
N ASN A 517 -10.62 -1.10 -10.03
CA ASN A 517 -11.16 0.25 -10.29
C ASN A 517 -10.87 1.26 -9.16
N GLU A 518 -10.51 0.76 -7.98
CA GLU A 518 -10.29 1.55 -6.77
C GLU A 518 -8.80 1.54 -6.37
N ALA A 519 -7.89 1.68 -7.34
CA ALA A 519 -6.46 1.76 -7.05
C ALA A 519 -6.10 3.18 -6.54
N PHE A 520 -5.82 3.29 -5.25
CA PHE A 520 -5.55 4.60 -4.64
C PHE A 520 -4.23 5.20 -5.15
N PRO A 521 -4.20 6.47 -5.59
CA PRO A 521 -3.03 7.11 -6.17
C PRO A 521 -2.03 7.53 -5.09
N LEU A 522 -1.32 6.56 -4.50
CA LEU A 522 -0.37 6.80 -3.41
C LEU A 522 0.87 7.58 -3.82
N PHE A 523 1.03 7.88 -5.11
CA PHE A 523 2.23 8.50 -5.65
C PHE A 523 3.48 7.65 -5.37
N ARG A 524 3.28 6.33 -5.34
CA ARG A 524 4.29 5.30 -5.09
C ARG A 524 3.96 4.10 -5.96
N ASN A 525 4.98 3.36 -6.38
CA ASN A 525 4.79 2.16 -7.18
C ASN A 525 4.07 1.07 -6.37
N TYR A 526 3.02 0.51 -6.97
CA TYR A 526 2.55 -0.84 -6.71
C TYR A 526 3.25 -1.83 -7.63
N ILE A 527 3.14 -3.13 -7.35
CA ILE A 527 3.50 -4.20 -8.29
C ILE A 527 2.24 -4.97 -8.67
N ILE A 528 1.86 -4.98 -9.94
CA ILE A 528 0.80 -5.86 -10.43
C ILE A 528 1.42 -7.21 -10.82
N GLU A 529 0.75 -8.30 -10.42
CA GLU A 529 1.16 -9.68 -10.62
C GLU A 529 0.04 -10.47 -11.30
N VAL A 530 0.39 -11.26 -12.32
CA VAL A 530 -0.50 -12.25 -12.94
C VAL A 530 -0.17 -13.66 -12.48
N ASP A 531 -1.20 -14.50 -12.33
CA ASP A 531 -1.09 -15.92 -11.96
C ASP A 531 0.03 -16.64 -12.72
N PHE A 532 0.89 -17.35 -11.98
CA PHE A 532 2.01 -18.14 -12.49
C PHE A 532 1.85 -19.64 -12.20
N ALA A 533 0.77 -20.06 -11.54
CA ALA A 533 0.62 -21.44 -11.05
C ALA A 533 0.15 -22.43 -12.12
N ARG A 534 -0.63 -21.98 -13.11
CA ARG A 534 -1.30 -22.88 -14.08
C ARG A 534 -0.70 -22.89 -15.47
N LEU A 535 -0.25 -21.74 -15.97
CA LEU A 535 0.11 -21.55 -17.37
C LEU A 535 1.43 -20.79 -17.51
N LYS A 536 2.12 -21.08 -18.61
CA LYS A 536 3.35 -20.39 -19.00
C LYS A 536 3.04 -18.96 -19.39
N ALA A 537 3.77 -17.98 -18.86
CA ALA A 537 3.72 -16.61 -19.36
C ALA A 537 4.47 -16.50 -20.70
N THR A 538 3.88 -15.78 -21.66
CA THR A 538 4.43 -15.58 -23.00
C THR A 538 4.72 -14.12 -23.30
N GLY A 539 4.10 -13.19 -22.58
CA GLY A 539 4.34 -11.77 -22.70
C GLY A 539 3.23 -10.92 -22.09
N ALA A 540 3.35 -9.61 -22.25
CA ALA A 540 2.33 -8.64 -21.89
C ALA A 540 2.29 -7.46 -22.87
N THR A 541 1.08 -6.98 -23.14
CA THR A 541 0.84 -5.73 -23.89
C THR A 541 0.33 -4.65 -22.94
N ILE A 542 1.04 -3.53 -22.86
CA ILE A 542 0.82 -2.46 -21.88
C ILE A 542 0.42 -1.17 -22.58
N ILE A 543 -0.66 -0.54 -22.11
CA ILE A 543 -1.11 0.79 -22.52
C ILE A 543 -1.21 1.66 -21.28
N VAL A 544 -0.42 2.74 -21.26
CA VAL A 544 -0.39 3.72 -20.17
C VAL A 544 -1.22 4.92 -20.57
N ASP A 545 -2.02 5.46 -19.66
CA ASP A 545 -2.72 6.73 -19.86
C ASP A 545 -1.75 7.91 -19.84
N ASP A 546 -1.80 8.78 -20.84
CA ASP A 546 -1.03 10.03 -20.87
C ASP A 546 -1.78 11.20 -20.20
N GLY A 547 -3.03 10.98 -19.79
CA GLY A 547 -3.91 12.04 -19.32
C GLY A 547 -4.37 12.97 -20.45
N GLY A 548 -5.11 14.03 -20.11
CA GLY A 548 -5.58 15.02 -21.09
C GLY A 548 -6.80 14.54 -21.89
N ALA A 549 -7.03 14.98 -23.13
CA ALA A 549 -8.28 14.60 -23.81
C ALA A 549 -8.30 13.09 -24.13
N VAL A 550 -9.33 12.37 -23.65
CA VAL A 550 -9.54 10.95 -23.93
C VAL A 550 -9.74 10.68 -25.43
N ASN A 551 -9.30 9.52 -25.92
CA ASN A 551 -9.48 9.13 -27.32
C ASN A 551 -10.86 8.47 -27.52
N PRO A 552 -11.78 9.08 -28.30
CA PRO A 552 -13.13 8.56 -28.47
C PRO A 552 -13.24 7.40 -29.47
N ASN A 553 -12.14 7.05 -30.17
CA ASN A 553 -12.17 6.00 -31.18
C ASN A 553 -11.88 4.62 -30.56
N PRO A 554 -12.42 3.54 -31.14
CA PRO A 554 -12.01 2.19 -30.78
C PRO A 554 -10.49 2.00 -30.90
N PRO A 555 -9.87 1.22 -30.01
CA PRO A 555 -10.47 0.44 -28.93
C PRO A 555 -10.62 1.20 -27.59
N PHE A 556 -10.37 2.51 -27.54
CA PHE A 556 -10.30 3.27 -26.30
C PHE A 556 -11.63 3.87 -25.85
N ASP A 557 -12.55 4.11 -26.79
CA ASP A 557 -13.96 4.48 -26.56
C ASP A 557 -14.19 5.58 -25.51
N GLY A 558 -13.26 6.54 -25.41
CA GLY A 558 -13.32 7.67 -24.49
C GLY A 558 -12.90 7.38 -23.05
N GLU A 559 -12.24 6.24 -22.80
CA GLU A 559 -11.79 5.83 -21.47
C GLU A 559 -10.43 6.40 -21.07
N LEU A 560 -9.48 6.47 -22.00
CA LEU A 560 -8.10 6.91 -21.76
C LEU A 560 -7.52 7.66 -22.96
N ASN A 561 -6.39 8.34 -22.75
CA ASN A 561 -5.54 8.86 -23.82
C ASN A 561 -4.24 8.04 -23.87
N PRO A 562 -3.99 7.20 -24.89
CA PRO A 562 -2.85 6.29 -24.85
C PRO A 562 -1.52 7.04 -24.98
N GLN A 563 -0.59 6.78 -24.05
CA GLN A 563 0.74 7.36 -24.05
C GLN A 563 1.59 6.80 -25.20
N PRO A 564 2.07 7.66 -26.12
CA PRO A 564 3.00 7.24 -27.14
C PRO A 564 4.32 6.75 -26.52
N GLN A 565 4.85 5.64 -27.02
CA GLN A 565 6.06 4.99 -26.55
C GLN A 565 7.28 5.48 -27.34
N PHE A 566 8.33 5.81 -26.59
CA PHE A 566 9.63 6.24 -27.12
C PHE A 566 10.79 5.55 -26.41
N CYS A 567 11.91 5.40 -27.10
CA CYS A 567 13.17 4.93 -26.55
C CYS A 567 13.68 5.89 -25.46
N THR A 568 13.89 5.36 -24.27
CA THR A 568 14.59 6.05 -23.18
C THR A 568 16.09 5.77 -23.17
N ALA A 569 16.83 6.38 -22.25
CA ALA A 569 18.25 6.06 -22.09
C ALA A 569 18.47 4.63 -21.55
N SER A 570 17.55 4.14 -20.69
CA SER A 570 17.58 2.77 -20.17
C SER A 570 17.35 1.75 -21.29
N ASP A 571 16.38 2.03 -22.15
CA ASP A 571 16.02 1.21 -23.32
C ASP A 571 17.21 1.02 -24.28
N ILE A 572 17.96 2.09 -24.54
CA ILE A 572 19.18 2.03 -25.37
C ILE A 572 20.29 1.23 -24.69
N ALA A 573 20.43 1.36 -23.37
CA ALA A 573 21.42 0.61 -22.60
C ALA A 573 21.09 -0.89 -22.55
N GLY A 574 19.80 -1.25 -22.57
CA GLY A 574 19.30 -2.61 -22.66
C GLY A 574 19.48 -3.24 -24.06
N GLY A 575 19.50 -2.43 -25.12
CA GLY A 575 19.70 -2.89 -26.49
C GLY A 575 18.39 -3.27 -27.20
N THR A 576 18.20 -4.57 -27.48
CA THR A 576 16.94 -5.09 -28.03
C THR A 576 15.86 -5.08 -26.93
N ILE A 577 14.78 -4.34 -27.14
CA ILE A 577 13.71 -4.18 -26.13
C ILE A 577 12.66 -5.26 -26.27
N ALA A 578 12.50 -5.81 -27.48
CA ALA A 578 11.82 -7.07 -27.72
C ALA A 578 12.23 -7.62 -29.10
N ASP A 579 12.30 -8.96 -29.17
CA ASP A 579 12.67 -9.77 -30.33
C ASP A 579 11.39 -10.37 -30.91
N TYR A 580 10.81 -9.66 -31.89
CA TYR A 580 9.49 -9.98 -32.43
C TYR A 580 9.53 -10.99 -33.58
N GLY A 581 10.69 -11.62 -33.83
CA GLY A 581 10.85 -12.60 -34.87
C GLY A 581 10.21 -13.95 -34.52
N ALA A 582 9.62 -14.60 -35.52
CA ALA A 582 9.22 -16.02 -35.43
C ALA A 582 10.43 -16.96 -35.18
N ASP A 583 11.66 -16.47 -35.31
CA ASP A 583 12.90 -17.22 -35.15
C ASP A 583 13.55 -17.12 -33.75
N LYS A 584 13.07 -16.22 -32.88
CA LYS A 584 13.58 -15.97 -31.51
C LYS A 584 15.10 -15.74 -31.47
N LEU A 585 15.66 -15.11 -32.51
CA LEU A 585 17.07 -14.77 -32.63
C LEU A 585 17.26 -13.24 -32.54
N ALA A 586 17.80 -12.78 -31.43
CA ALA A 586 18.17 -11.37 -31.25
C ALA A 586 19.07 -10.85 -32.40
N GLY A 587 18.69 -9.71 -32.97
CA GLY A 587 19.40 -8.97 -34.02
C GLY A 587 18.81 -9.12 -35.43
N THR A 588 17.57 -9.61 -35.57
CA THR A 588 16.89 -9.73 -36.87
C THR A 588 16.17 -8.41 -37.25
N ALA A 589 15.67 -8.32 -38.49
CA ALA A 589 14.98 -7.12 -38.98
C ALA A 589 13.65 -6.82 -38.25
N ASP A 590 13.17 -7.77 -37.44
CA ASP A 590 11.90 -7.70 -36.72
C ASP A 590 12.07 -7.23 -35.26
N ASP A 591 13.32 -7.08 -34.75
CA ASP A 591 13.62 -6.53 -33.43
C ASP A 591 13.25 -5.05 -33.30
N VAL A 592 12.63 -4.63 -32.18
CA VAL A 592 12.60 -3.21 -31.83
C VAL A 592 13.91 -2.83 -31.15
N LEU A 593 14.80 -2.25 -31.95
CA LEU A 593 16.07 -1.71 -31.52
C LEU A 593 15.94 -0.23 -31.17
N CYS A 594 16.29 0.13 -29.93
CA CYS A 594 16.42 1.52 -29.53
C CYS A 594 17.85 2.00 -29.70
N THR A 595 18.02 2.96 -30.61
CA THR A 595 19.34 3.49 -30.97
C THR A 595 19.54 4.93 -30.54
N THR A 596 18.45 5.66 -30.29
CA THR A 596 18.49 7.09 -29.91
C THR A 596 17.31 7.44 -29.00
N VAL A 597 17.55 8.28 -28.00
CA VAL A 597 16.50 8.72 -27.06
C VAL A 597 15.44 9.49 -27.82
N GLY A 598 14.16 9.17 -27.59
CA GLY A 598 13.02 9.79 -28.27
C GLY A 598 12.66 9.15 -29.62
N GLN A 599 13.37 8.12 -30.07
CA GLN A 599 12.93 7.30 -31.20
C GLN A 599 11.58 6.65 -30.86
N SER A 600 10.57 6.78 -31.72
CA SER A 600 9.28 6.12 -31.53
C SER A 600 9.45 4.59 -31.55
N ILE A 601 8.83 3.93 -30.57
CA ILE A 601 8.75 2.46 -30.48
C ILE A 601 7.44 2.05 -31.15
N ILE A 602 7.52 1.57 -32.39
CA ILE A 602 6.33 1.11 -33.13
C ILE A 602 6.00 -0.31 -32.70
N HIS A 603 4.76 -0.52 -32.25
CA HIS A 603 4.23 -1.81 -31.89
C HIS A 603 4.02 -2.67 -33.15
N PRO A 604 4.65 -3.85 -33.25
CA PRO A 604 4.72 -4.62 -34.50
C PRO A 604 3.36 -5.14 -34.99
N PHE A 605 2.43 -5.39 -34.07
CA PHE A 605 1.08 -5.88 -34.41
C PHE A 605 0.00 -4.80 -34.49
N ARG A 606 0.33 -3.53 -34.15
CA ARG A 606 -0.62 -2.40 -34.15
C ARG A 606 -0.29 -1.33 -35.19
N ASN A 607 0.97 -1.25 -35.64
CA ASN A 607 1.46 -0.22 -36.57
C ASN A 607 1.34 1.23 -36.03
N ASP A 608 1.27 1.39 -34.72
CA ASP A 608 1.34 2.67 -34.00
C ASP A 608 2.36 2.57 -32.86
N ASN A 609 2.59 3.64 -32.10
CA ASN A 609 3.42 3.60 -30.89
C ASN A 609 2.61 3.75 -29.60
N LEU A 610 1.35 3.32 -29.58
CA LEU A 610 0.43 3.62 -28.47
C LEU A 610 0.43 2.55 -27.37
N ALA A 611 1.20 1.48 -27.54
CA ALA A 611 1.35 0.39 -26.59
C ALA A 611 2.80 -0.10 -26.53
N ARG A 612 3.21 -0.63 -25.38
CA ARG A 612 4.45 -1.39 -25.20
C ARG A 612 4.13 -2.89 -25.23
N LEU A 613 4.99 -3.68 -25.84
CA LEU A 613 4.91 -5.14 -25.82
C LEU A 613 6.18 -5.67 -25.16
N GLU A 614 6.00 -6.57 -24.21
CA GLU A 614 7.06 -7.34 -23.56
C GLU A 614 6.83 -8.82 -23.83
N GLN A 615 7.89 -9.56 -24.18
CA GLN A 615 7.79 -10.97 -24.53
C GLN A 615 8.60 -11.84 -23.57
N GLY A 616 8.17 -13.09 -23.41
CA GLY A 616 8.77 -14.06 -22.52
C GLY A 616 8.09 -14.13 -21.15
N LEU A 617 8.88 -14.37 -20.10
CA LEU A 617 8.38 -14.56 -18.74
C LEU A 617 8.07 -13.21 -18.08
N VAL A 618 6.97 -12.59 -18.50
CA VAL A 618 6.46 -11.34 -17.92
C VAL A 618 5.37 -11.69 -16.91
N LEU A 619 5.66 -11.50 -15.62
CA LEU A 619 4.74 -11.80 -14.52
C LEU A 619 4.42 -10.58 -13.66
N LEU A 620 5.32 -9.59 -13.65
CA LEU A 620 5.30 -8.47 -12.72
C LEU A 620 5.55 -7.15 -13.46
N GLU A 621 4.75 -6.14 -13.14
CA GLU A 621 4.94 -4.77 -13.61
C GLU A 621 4.83 -3.82 -12.42
N ALA A 622 5.81 -2.93 -12.25
CA ALA A 622 5.68 -1.79 -11.35
C ALA A 622 4.79 -0.73 -11.99
N THR A 623 3.79 -0.27 -11.25
CA THR A 623 2.88 0.76 -11.73
C THR A 623 2.68 1.87 -10.71
N THR A 624 2.76 3.10 -11.19
CA THR A 624 2.13 4.26 -10.57
C THR A 624 0.84 4.54 -11.31
N ILE A 625 -0.22 4.85 -10.57
CA ILE A 625 -1.49 5.24 -11.15
C ILE A 625 -1.98 6.53 -10.51
N TYR A 626 -2.44 7.45 -11.36
CA TYR A 626 -3.03 8.70 -10.91
C TYR A 626 -4.55 8.55 -10.74
N ALA A 627 -5.14 9.39 -9.87
CA ALA A 627 -6.59 9.54 -9.82
C ALA A 627 -7.12 9.84 -11.22
N ASP A 628 -8.31 9.37 -11.56
CA ASP A 628 -8.98 9.65 -12.83
C ASP A 628 -8.39 9.00 -14.11
N GLN A 629 -7.27 8.29 -14.02
CA GLN A 629 -6.61 7.66 -15.17
C GLN A 629 -6.82 6.14 -15.23
N THR A 630 -6.63 5.57 -16.42
CA THR A 630 -6.79 4.12 -16.65
C THR A 630 -5.60 3.53 -17.40
N ASN A 631 -4.91 2.55 -16.82
CA ASN A 631 -3.91 1.76 -17.54
C ASN A 631 -4.47 0.38 -17.91
N ILE A 632 -4.03 -0.14 -19.05
CA ILE A 632 -4.42 -1.46 -19.55
C ILE A 632 -3.18 -2.37 -19.62
N ILE A 633 -3.28 -3.59 -19.11
CA ILE A 633 -2.25 -4.62 -19.25
C ILE A 633 -2.91 -5.93 -19.67
N ASP A 634 -2.63 -6.38 -20.89
CA ASP A 634 -3.06 -7.68 -21.38
C ASP A 634 -1.92 -8.70 -21.21
N TRP A 635 -2.20 -9.86 -20.64
CA TRP A 635 -1.22 -10.90 -20.31
C TRP A 635 -1.40 -12.14 -21.18
N GLY A 636 -0.37 -12.49 -21.94
CA GLY A 636 -0.33 -13.70 -22.74
C GLY A 636 0.05 -14.92 -21.92
N LYS A 637 -0.70 -16.02 -22.10
CA LYS A 637 -0.45 -17.32 -21.47
C LYS A 637 -0.57 -18.46 -22.48
N ALA A 638 0.24 -19.50 -22.32
CA ALA A 638 0.15 -20.72 -23.12
C ALA A 638 0.35 -21.99 -22.27
N ASP A 639 -0.07 -23.13 -22.81
CA ASP A 639 0.28 -24.43 -22.27
C ASP A 639 1.78 -24.73 -22.47
N TYR A 640 2.41 -25.34 -21.46
CA TYR A 640 3.75 -25.91 -21.58
C TYR A 640 3.75 -27.04 -22.60
N GLN A 641 4.70 -27.02 -23.53
CA GLN A 641 4.82 -28.08 -24.54
C GLN A 641 5.41 -29.37 -23.93
N PRO A 642 5.17 -30.56 -24.53
CA PRO A 642 5.80 -31.78 -24.07
C PRO A 642 7.33 -31.67 -24.02
N GLY A 643 7.92 -31.89 -22.83
CA GLY A 643 9.36 -31.76 -22.59
C GLY A 643 9.83 -30.34 -22.26
N GLU A 644 8.92 -29.37 -22.25
CA GLU A 644 9.15 -28.05 -21.67
C GLU A 644 8.89 -28.11 -20.16
N HIS A 645 9.87 -27.70 -19.37
CA HIS A 645 9.74 -27.61 -17.93
C HIS A 645 9.51 -26.14 -17.55
N GLY A 646 8.31 -25.83 -17.07
CA GLY A 646 8.09 -24.57 -16.36
C GLY A 646 8.98 -24.55 -15.13
N GLY A 647 9.81 -23.52 -14.99
CA GLY A 647 10.68 -23.36 -13.84
C GLY A 647 9.90 -23.42 -12.50
N ILE A 648 10.63 -23.51 -11.40
CA ILE A 648 10.02 -23.40 -10.08
C ILE A 648 9.90 -21.91 -9.76
N THR A 649 8.68 -21.40 -9.72
CA THR A 649 8.36 -20.02 -9.31
C THR A 649 7.63 -20.05 -7.97
N GLY A 650 7.97 -19.11 -7.09
CA GLY A 650 7.33 -18.99 -5.79
C GLY A 650 7.80 -17.73 -5.07
N VAL A 651 7.15 -17.44 -3.94
CA VAL A 651 7.41 -16.24 -3.15
C VAL A 651 7.88 -16.66 -1.75
N ALA A 652 8.91 -15.99 -1.24
CA ALA A 652 9.35 -16.15 0.15
C ALA A 652 8.54 -15.19 1.01
N VAL A 653 7.66 -15.68 1.88
CA VAL A 653 6.78 -14.84 2.71
C VAL A 653 7.08 -14.99 4.19
N TYR A 654 6.94 -13.89 4.94
CA TYR A 654 7.03 -13.90 6.38
C TYR A 654 5.65 -14.21 6.98
N ASN A 655 5.39 -15.50 7.24
CA ASN A 655 4.12 -15.93 7.80
C ASN A 655 3.98 -15.46 9.26
N THR A 656 3.16 -14.43 9.49
CA THR A 656 3.00 -13.78 10.80
C THR A 656 1.93 -14.45 11.64
N THR A 657 0.90 -14.98 10.98
CA THR A 657 -0.26 -15.62 11.57
C THR A 657 -0.63 -16.84 10.76
N ARG A 658 -1.08 -17.88 11.45
CA ARG A 658 -1.50 -19.11 10.79
C ARG A 658 -3.02 -19.18 10.77
N ALA A 659 -3.62 -18.95 9.61
CA ALA A 659 -5.06 -19.09 9.40
C ALA A 659 -5.48 -20.57 9.30
N GLU A 660 -4.65 -21.42 8.67
CA GLU A 660 -4.96 -22.83 8.42
C GLU A 660 -4.35 -23.79 9.46
N ASN A 661 -5.14 -24.79 9.86
CA ASN A 661 -4.66 -25.88 10.72
C ASN A 661 -3.66 -26.83 10.06
N ASP A 662 -3.49 -26.76 8.74
CA ASP A 662 -2.48 -27.48 7.97
C ASP A 662 -1.62 -26.44 7.23
N PRO A 663 -0.29 -26.33 7.49
CA PRO A 663 0.54 -25.32 6.83
C PRO A 663 0.67 -25.55 5.32
N GLN A 664 0.40 -26.77 4.81
CA GLN A 664 0.47 -27.05 3.38
C GLN A 664 -0.66 -26.41 2.58
N LEU A 665 -1.74 -26.02 3.25
CA LEU A 665 -2.89 -25.34 2.64
C LEU A 665 -2.86 -23.83 2.85
N ALA A 666 -1.82 -23.30 3.50
CA ALA A 666 -1.71 -21.88 3.79
C ALA A 666 -1.53 -21.08 2.50
N ALA A 667 -2.37 -20.07 2.33
CA ALA A 667 -2.20 -19.03 1.33
C ALA A 667 -1.50 -17.82 1.97
N THR A 668 -0.82 -17.01 1.15
CA THR A 668 -0.27 -15.74 1.63
C THR A 668 -1.41 -14.79 1.99
N ASP A 669 -1.47 -14.39 3.25
CA ASP A 669 -2.46 -13.42 3.71
C ASP A 669 -2.06 -11.98 3.32
N PRO A 670 -3.01 -11.03 3.18
CA PRO A 670 -2.73 -9.66 2.74
C PRO A 670 -1.74 -8.87 3.61
N TRP A 671 -1.54 -9.27 4.86
CA TRP A 671 -0.63 -8.63 5.81
C TRP A 671 0.75 -9.32 5.92
N GLU A 672 1.02 -10.33 5.10
CA GLU A 672 2.28 -11.06 5.11
C GLU A 672 3.24 -10.50 4.06
N PRO A 673 4.32 -9.81 4.47
CA PRO A 673 5.30 -9.29 3.53
C PRO A 673 6.18 -10.41 2.97
N GLY A 674 6.70 -10.18 1.77
CA GLY A 674 7.80 -10.89 1.17
C GLY A 674 9.10 -10.73 1.96
N ILE A 675 10.05 -11.65 1.73
CA ILE A 675 11.37 -11.62 2.35
C ILE A 675 12.41 -11.54 1.23
N PRO A 676 13.10 -10.39 1.09
CA PRO A 676 14.04 -10.20 -0.01
C PRO A 676 15.36 -10.93 0.25
N ARG A 677 16.06 -11.28 -0.85
CA ARG A 677 17.42 -11.87 -0.84
C ARG A 677 17.54 -13.20 -0.07
N VAL A 678 16.45 -13.96 0.04
CA VAL A 678 16.46 -15.33 0.58
C VAL A 678 17.09 -16.24 -0.46
N GLN A 679 18.17 -16.92 -0.09
CA GLN A 679 18.80 -17.90 -0.96
C GLN A 679 17.99 -19.21 -1.01
N PHE A 680 17.64 -19.65 -2.21
CA PHE A 680 17.02 -20.94 -2.50
C PHE A 680 18.02 -21.88 -3.19
N ASN A 681 18.07 -23.13 -2.74
CA ASN A 681 18.94 -24.16 -3.31
C ASN A 681 18.06 -25.33 -3.77
N LEU A 682 18.11 -25.67 -5.05
CA LEU A 682 17.40 -26.80 -5.62
C LEU A 682 18.28 -28.05 -5.54
N TYR A 683 17.74 -29.13 -4.98
CA TYR A 683 18.37 -30.45 -4.95
C TYR A 683 17.47 -31.47 -5.63
N ALA A 684 18.04 -32.61 -6.03
CA ALA A 684 17.29 -33.67 -6.69
C ALA A 684 16.70 -34.65 -5.67
N ASP A 685 15.53 -35.19 -5.98
CA ASP A 685 14.86 -36.32 -5.33
C ASP A 685 14.32 -37.22 -6.47
N TRP A 686 15.17 -38.10 -7.02
CA TRP A 686 14.85 -39.02 -8.13
C TRP A 686 14.01 -40.23 -7.70
N ASN A 687 14.02 -40.62 -6.43
CA ASN A 687 13.30 -41.77 -5.91
C ASN A 687 11.93 -41.38 -5.29
N SER A 688 11.70 -40.06 -5.10
CA SER A 688 10.48 -39.44 -4.56
C SER A 688 10.16 -39.84 -3.12
N ASP A 689 11.17 -40.05 -2.28
CA ASP A 689 11.02 -40.38 -0.86
C ASP A 689 10.97 -39.15 0.06
N GLY A 690 11.14 -37.93 -0.48
CA GLY A 690 11.16 -36.68 0.26
C GLY A 690 12.48 -36.39 0.99
N ILE A 691 13.49 -37.21 0.76
CA ILE A 691 14.88 -37.00 1.17
C ILE A 691 15.63 -36.57 -0.10
N ILE A 692 16.62 -35.68 0.05
CA ILE A 692 17.52 -35.38 -1.07
C ILE A 692 18.19 -36.69 -1.47
N ASP A 693 18.01 -37.06 -2.73
CA ASP A 693 18.14 -38.43 -3.17
C ASP A 693 19.52 -39.03 -2.92
N ASP A 694 19.49 -40.16 -2.23
CA ASP A 694 20.52 -41.16 -2.11
C ASP A 694 19.92 -42.49 -2.60
N ALA A 695 20.37 -42.95 -3.76
CA ALA A 695 19.84 -44.13 -4.43
C ALA A 695 20.27 -45.47 -3.78
N ASP A 696 21.14 -45.49 -2.76
CA ASP A 696 21.65 -46.72 -2.14
C ASP A 696 21.26 -46.92 -0.65
N GLY A 697 20.64 -45.92 -0.01
CA GLY A 697 20.09 -46.00 1.35
C GLY A 697 21.12 -45.82 2.48
N ASN A 698 22.27 -45.22 2.21
CA ASN A 698 23.32 -44.90 3.19
C ASN A 698 23.25 -43.47 3.77
N GLY A 699 22.38 -42.60 3.24
CA GLY A 699 21.82 -41.32 3.72
C GLY A 699 22.80 -40.29 4.26
N GLY A 700 24.10 -40.49 4.03
CA GLY A 700 25.08 -40.00 4.97
C GLY A 700 25.64 -38.65 4.59
N TRP A 701 25.96 -38.39 3.32
CA TRP A 701 26.92 -37.33 2.96
C TRP A 701 26.48 -35.92 3.39
N ALA A 702 25.21 -35.57 3.21
CA ALA A 702 24.61 -34.32 3.73
C ALA A 702 24.60 -34.23 5.26
N GLN A 703 24.66 -35.38 5.94
CA GLN A 703 24.67 -35.56 7.39
C GLN A 703 26.10 -35.91 7.92
N GLY A 704 27.13 -35.81 7.09
CA GLY A 704 28.54 -36.07 7.44
C GLY A 704 29.09 -37.48 7.14
N GLY A 705 28.34 -38.30 6.41
CA GLY A 705 28.70 -39.62 5.90
C GLY A 705 29.58 -39.59 4.64
N ARG A 706 29.79 -40.74 4.01
CA ARG A 706 30.66 -40.88 2.82
C ARG A 706 29.87 -40.60 1.53
N LYS A 707 30.50 -39.90 0.59
CA LYS A 707 30.01 -39.63 -0.76
C LYS A 707 29.85 -40.93 -1.58
N GLY A 708 28.63 -41.23 -2.04
CA GLY A 708 28.30 -42.34 -2.94
C GLY A 708 28.46 -42.01 -4.43
N PRO A 709 28.31 -43.00 -5.34
CA PRO A 709 28.37 -42.80 -6.80
C PRO A 709 27.32 -41.83 -7.38
N GLU A 710 26.17 -41.72 -6.73
CA GLU A 710 25.02 -40.85 -7.04
C GLU A 710 25.13 -39.45 -6.45
N ASP A 711 25.93 -39.28 -5.40
CA ASP A 711 26.27 -37.99 -4.81
C ASP A 711 27.15 -37.17 -5.78
N ILE A 712 26.53 -36.26 -6.53
CA ILE A 712 27.25 -35.36 -7.45
C ILE A 712 27.77 -34.15 -6.68
N ASP A 713 29.08 -34.18 -6.41
CA ASP A 713 29.87 -33.03 -5.99
C ASP A 713 30.08 -32.09 -7.17
N ARG A 714 29.19 -31.11 -7.31
CA ARG A 714 29.15 -30.24 -8.50
C ARG A 714 30.29 -29.22 -8.49
N ASN A 715 30.84 -28.91 -7.31
CA ASN A 715 31.96 -27.98 -7.16
C ASN A 715 33.34 -28.67 -7.02
N GLY A 716 33.36 -30.00 -6.89
CA GLY A 716 34.55 -30.84 -6.86
C GLY A 716 35.34 -30.81 -5.54
N ASN A 717 34.75 -30.35 -4.44
CA ASN A 717 35.47 -30.12 -3.17
C ASN A 717 35.42 -31.30 -2.17
N GLY A 718 34.67 -32.35 -2.48
CA GLY A 718 34.52 -33.58 -1.69
C GLY A 718 33.66 -33.44 -0.44
N ARG A 719 32.89 -32.35 -0.26
CA ARG A 719 32.00 -32.09 0.86
C ARG A 719 30.60 -31.72 0.37
N PHE A 720 29.56 -32.27 0.99
CA PHE A 720 28.20 -31.84 0.70
C PHE A 720 28.01 -30.41 1.20
N ASP A 721 27.80 -29.47 0.29
CA ASP A 721 27.52 -28.09 0.60
C ASP A 721 26.65 -27.40 -0.46
N ARG A 722 26.49 -26.08 -0.32
CA ARG A 722 25.66 -25.28 -1.22
C ARG A 722 26.11 -25.32 -2.68
N GLY A 723 27.39 -25.58 -2.94
CA GLY A 723 27.91 -25.72 -4.29
C GLY A 723 27.51 -27.03 -4.96
N ASP A 724 26.83 -27.94 -4.25
CA ASP A 724 26.26 -29.17 -4.80
C ASP A 724 24.81 -29.04 -5.21
N ALA A 725 24.18 -27.87 -5.06
CA ALA A 725 22.82 -27.66 -5.55
C ALA A 725 22.74 -27.79 -7.08
N LEU A 726 21.64 -28.34 -7.60
CA LEU A 726 21.31 -28.32 -9.03
C LEU A 726 21.20 -26.88 -9.55
N ASN A 727 20.64 -26.00 -8.72
CA ASN A 727 20.52 -24.59 -9.01
C ASN A 727 20.50 -23.79 -7.70
N VAL A 728 21.00 -22.55 -7.75
CA VAL A 728 20.94 -21.61 -6.64
C VAL A 728 20.35 -20.31 -7.16
N THR A 729 19.31 -19.82 -6.50
CA THR A 729 18.69 -18.53 -6.79
C THR A 729 18.43 -17.75 -5.51
N TRP A 730 18.00 -16.50 -5.64
CA TRP A 730 17.62 -15.64 -4.51
C TRP A 730 16.22 -15.09 -4.77
N SER A 731 15.44 -14.85 -3.71
CA SER A 731 14.25 -14.00 -3.86
C SER A 731 14.66 -12.59 -4.25
N ASP A 732 13.77 -11.95 -5.00
CA ASP A 732 13.94 -10.61 -5.52
C ASP A 732 14.04 -9.57 -4.40
N SER A 733 14.37 -8.34 -4.77
CA SER A 733 14.29 -7.20 -3.87
C SER A 733 13.90 -5.97 -4.67
N TRP A 734 12.85 -5.29 -4.23
CA TRP A 734 12.48 -4.00 -4.79
C TRP A 734 13.67 -3.04 -4.76
N ASP A 735 14.38 -2.97 -3.63
CA ASP A 735 15.51 -2.06 -3.42
C ASP A 735 16.70 -2.33 -4.37
N ASP A 736 16.84 -3.54 -4.92
CA ASP A 736 17.89 -3.90 -5.89
C ASP A 736 17.43 -3.69 -7.36
N ASN A 737 16.14 -3.84 -7.64
CA ASN A 737 15.57 -3.90 -8.99
C ASN A 737 14.36 -2.95 -9.15
N MET A 738 14.57 -1.68 -8.86
CA MET A 738 13.56 -0.62 -9.07
C MET A 738 13.31 -0.38 -10.57
N PRO A 739 12.09 0.05 -10.96
CA PRO A 739 11.76 0.30 -12.35
C PRO A 739 12.66 1.37 -12.97
N THR A 740 12.93 1.21 -14.27
CA THR A 740 13.68 2.16 -15.08
C THR A 740 12.98 2.42 -16.42
N GLY A 741 13.51 3.38 -17.17
CA GLY A 741 13.03 3.73 -18.50
C GLY A 741 11.72 4.50 -18.51
N CYS A 742 11.36 5.26 -17.47
CA CYS A 742 10.08 5.97 -17.48
C CYS A 742 10.03 7.07 -18.56
N GLN A 743 8.89 7.20 -19.24
CA GLN A 743 8.72 8.20 -20.31
C GLN A 743 8.72 9.62 -19.74
N GLY A 744 9.59 10.48 -20.27
CA GLY A 744 9.63 11.90 -19.93
C GLY A 744 11.05 12.47 -19.87
N PRO A 745 11.18 13.80 -19.69
CA PRO A 745 12.48 14.42 -19.51
C PRO A 745 13.10 14.01 -18.17
N THR A 746 14.44 14.01 -18.11
CA THR A 746 15.15 13.87 -16.84
C THR A 746 14.72 14.97 -15.88
N GLN A 747 14.44 14.57 -14.65
CA GLN A 747 13.92 15.45 -13.63
C GLN A 747 15.02 15.88 -12.66
N PHE A 748 14.87 17.07 -12.07
CA PHE A 748 15.88 17.68 -11.21
C PHE A 748 15.28 18.21 -9.91
N VAL A 749 15.99 18.02 -8.80
CA VAL A 749 15.71 18.66 -7.51
C VAL A 749 16.97 19.41 -7.09
N PHE A 750 16.86 20.71 -6.84
CA PHE A 750 17.99 21.61 -6.55
C PHE A 750 19.14 21.53 -7.58
N GLY A 751 18.81 21.40 -8.86
CA GLY A 751 19.77 21.34 -9.96
C GLY A 751 20.53 20.01 -10.09
N GLN A 752 20.17 19.01 -9.30
CA GLN A 752 20.73 17.66 -9.35
C GLN A 752 19.69 16.70 -9.94
N PRO A 753 20.06 15.80 -10.86
CA PRO A 753 19.13 14.83 -11.42
C PRO A 753 18.65 13.88 -10.31
N ILE A 754 17.36 13.55 -10.34
CA ILE A 754 16.79 12.50 -9.48
C ILE A 754 16.79 11.16 -10.21
N ARG A 755 16.50 10.07 -9.48
CA ARG A 755 16.48 8.71 -10.03
C ARG A 755 15.49 8.62 -11.20
N ASP A 756 15.81 7.82 -12.20
CA ASP A 756 14.82 7.43 -13.21
C ASP A 756 13.62 6.75 -12.54
N CYS A 757 12.43 6.92 -13.12
CA CYS A 757 11.17 6.47 -12.51
C CYS A 757 10.97 6.91 -11.05
N SER A 758 11.59 8.02 -10.60
CA SER A 758 11.24 8.63 -9.31
C SER A 758 9.76 8.96 -9.33
N GLU A 759 9.05 8.71 -8.25
CA GLU A 759 7.60 8.89 -8.21
C GLU A 759 7.24 10.38 -8.04
N THR A 760 7.17 11.10 -9.15
CA THR A 760 6.81 12.53 -9.21
C THR A 760 5.63 12.76 -10.13
N LEU A 761 5.05 13.97 -10.11
CA LEU A 761 3.97 14.40 -11.01
C LEU A 761 4.15 13.97 -12.47
N LEU A 762 5.38 14.02 -13.00
CA LEU A 762 5.66 13.69 -14.41
C LEU A 762 5.65 12.18 -14.71
N THR A 763 5.75 11.35 -13.68
CA THR A 763 5.85 9.88 -13.71
C THR A 763 4.78 9.23 -12.82
N TRP A 764 3.78 9.99 -12.37
CA TRP A 764 2.68 9.51 -11.52
C TRP A 764 1.62 8.70 -12.26
N ASN A 765 1.83 8.46 -13.55
CA ASN A 765 1.16 7.38 -14.26
C ASN A 765 2.13 6.68 -15.21
N THR A 766 2.55 5.48 -14.80
CA THR A 766 3.53 4.67 -15.54
C THR A 766 3.32 3.20 -15.22
N VAL A 767 3.76 2.35 -16.15
CA VAL A 767 3.86 0.90 -15.98
C VAL A 767 5.22 0.51 -16.53
N ARG A 768 6.09 -0.13 -15.75
CA ARG A 768 7.44 -0.54 -16.13
C ARG A 768 7.83 -1.84 -15.42
N PRO A 769 8.74 -2.66 -15.98
CA PRO A 769 9.24 -3.84 -15.30
C PRO A 769 9.71 -3.51 -13.89
N GLY A 770 9.27 -4.31 -12.92
CA GLY A 770 9.65 -4.15 -11.53
C GLY A 770 9.18 -5.33 -10.69
N VAL A 771 9.91 -5.59 -9.62
CA VAL A 771 9.70 -6.73 -8.72
C VAL A 771 9.29 -6.25 -7.34
N PHE A 772 8.70 -7.12 -6.53
CA PHE A 772 8.56 -6.89 -5.09
C PHE A 772 9.60 -7.73 -4.32
N ASP A 773 9.66 -7.55 -3.00
CA ASP A 773 10.56 -8.27 -2.10
C ASP A 773 10.30 -9.78 -1.91
#